data_AF-A0A1S9D7M4-F1
#
_entry.id   AF-A0A1S9D7M4-F1
#
_cell.length_a   1.000
_cell.length_b   1.000
_cell.length_c   1.000
_cell.angle_alpha   90.00
_cell.angle_beta   90.00
_cell.angle_gamma   90.00
#
_symmetry.space_group_name_H-M   'P 1'
#
loop_
_entity.id
_entity.type
_entity.pdbx_description
1 polymer ?
#
loop_
_entity_poly.entity_id
_entity_poly.type
_entity_poly.pdbx_seq_one_letter_code
_entity_poly.pdbx_strand_id
1 'polypeptide(L)'
;MVGTEFSAEPRIQWQNLVVLTTERLRNRLSQQAYRKRQTTYIQELERRLENASKTENERIIQLEKENTFLRKRLSTFIGKLESAHASLRALSQQMNAALGAEANSTETDTATVAELSQPPEPPTQKTSSELDIHLDSASPTAPCQWSPLLPSYSDVVEQTSDVDVSLNNNLGHDAGSCEQQFESAALSIPHTETFPSSFDGTNAQGNTVGFNILSNDVSIPNVSIRGVPGVWSYNYQMGPSTYRTAMSSIFSVGKALHISNSAFSDHIHILHRCIKSKWRLLDCSDSQSANLPKIHLSVSLMLSLFNSLYRPLAMSWYTPTKFYYHITSLTMWQLNPTRELYMQLPMRYRPSALQLSESYPPIIDWCPFPSIRDRLIMLHAANSNIDQIICDIATAYVIETDISTIIQFDRPTLGYIRVWDLIQAMDERVDSLYSDPHESFANNHLVAQQAEMSNTEQETDFHDVTLPAPSMEALFQTKKYARLAFKELRMDDGVARFKLDPLLFEKYPEFNHSVEDVVAAGMAIGPVHHVMQLYSMKDRKTEEGIIRRAEAAGCKAIFLTADSPVLGVRYNEWRNGFQPSPGLGYPMLNRSPEDIAQQSHDDGFNSFNSDSHSWAKEISWLRSVTNMEIWIKGVLTPEDVELAVEYKCDGVIISNHGGRQLDETPATIDALPACAQAARGRIRIHVDGGIRSGVDIFKALALGAECCWVGRPALWGLAWLTMTEQTQQPDYHLIGTHTRYSSWTSRVETVLEYFNIPYSAQIIHLSEVKKISHTGLVPLLECRSLGPNIRLNDSLAICEFLAESNPELNLWPRDRQLRALARSAAAEMHSGFSTLRNNYGTNFIARYTGNVPVSEQAKKEVERLLVIWDNARRTTKARLAELNERDEGFLFGSFSIADAFFWPVLWRFRTYNLPLDTASPDALAWMEKMWNNPTMQRLAHHYYRQAEIPETRIAHYDDIFHDRDDVQYGTFLEGWTFSVAEKRFN
;
A
#
# COMPACT_ATOMS: atom_id res chain seq x y z
N MET A 1 27.77 7.95 -73.60
CA MET A 1 27.58 6.87 -72.60
C MET A 1 27.46 7.59 -71.27
N VAL A 2 26.32 7.55 -70.56
CA VAL A 2 25.74 6.38 -69.87
C VAL A 2 26.71 5.91 -68.76
N GLY A 3 26.38 6.03 -67.47
CA GLY A 3 25.15 6.60 -66.91
C GLY A 3 25.16 6.72 -65.38
N THR A 4 23.96 6.83 -64.79
CA THR A 4 23.63 6.64 -63.35
C THR A 4 24.48 7.35 -62.30
N GLU A 5 23.97 8.45 -61.73
CA GLU A 5 23.49 8.48 -60.34
C GLU A 5 22.81 9.82 -60.00
N PHE A 6 21.81 9.80 -59.12
CA PHE A 6 21.20 11.00 -58.50
C PHE A 6 20.95 10.67 -57.01
N SER A 7 21.87 11.10 -56.14
CA SER A 7 21.83 10.84 -54.70
C SER A 7 20.86 11.77 -53.95
N ALA A 8 20.38 11.33 -52.78
CA ALA A 8 19.23 11.93 -52.09
C ALA A 8 19.57 13.11 -51.14
N GLU A 9 20.72 13.75 -51.31
CA GLU A 9 21.29 14.68 -50.32
C GLU A 9 20.44 15.93 -49.97
N PRO A 10 19.70 16.59 -50.90
CA PRO A 10 18.99 17.84 -50.59
C PRO A 10 17.88 17.73 -49.54
N ARG A 11 17.31 16.53 -49.31
CA ARG A 11 16.20 16.35 -48.35
C ARG A 11 16.65 16.28 -46.90
N ILE A 12 17.82 15.68 -46.63
CA ILE A 12 18.28 15.40 -45.27
C ILE A 12 18.63 16.71 -44.52
N GLN A 13 19.28 17.67 -45.19
CA GLN A 13 19.56 18.98 -44.60
C GLN A 13 18.29 19.73 -44.20
N TRP A 14 17.24 19.72 -45.04
CA TRP A 14 15.97 20.39 -44.72
C TRP A 14 15.23 19.74 -43.55
N GLN A 15 15.22 18.40 -43.47
CA GLN A 15 14.61 17.70 -42.32
C GLN A 15 15.37 18.01 -41.01
N ASN A 16 16.70 17.96 -41.02
CA ASN A 16 17.50 18.29 -39.83
C ASN A 16 17.34 19.75 -39.40
N LEU A 17 17.22 20.69 -40.36
CA LEU A 17 16.98 22.10 -40.04
C LEU A 17 15.57 22.33 -39.45
N VAL A 18 14.55 21.62 -39.95
CA VAL A 18 13.18 21.67 -39.41
C VAL A 18 13.09 21.03 -38.02
N VAL A 19 13.78 19.91 -37.77
CA VAL A 19 13.87 19.29 -36.44
C VAL A 19 14.54 20.25 -35.45
N LEU A 20 15.75 20.73 -35.76
CA LEU A 20 16.50 21.66 -34.88
C LEU A 20 15.75 22.97 -34.61
N THR A 21 15.00 23.51 -35.59
CA THR A 21 14.18 24.71 -35.35
C THR A 21 12.92 24.39 -34.54
N THR A 22 12.31 23.23 -34.71
CA THR A 22 11.15 22.77 -33.92
C THR A 22 11.55 22.46 -32.48
N GLU A 23 12.68 21.80 -32.23
CA GLU A 23 13.25 21.58 -30.90
C GLU A 23 13.59 22.89 -30.19
N ARG A 24 14.27 23.82 -30.89
CA ARG A 24 14.57 25.15 -30.34
C ARG A 24 13.31 25.94 -30.03
N LEU A 25 12.25 25.82 -30.84
CA LEU A 25 10.95 26.42 -30.57
C LEU A 25 10.23 25.76 -29.40
N ARG A 26 10.21 24.42 -29.32
CA ARG A 26 9.63 23.63 -28.22
C ARG A 26 10.33 23.91 -26.90
N ASN A 27 11.66 24.03 -26.90
CA ASN A 27 12.44 24.45 -25.73
C ASN A 27 12.21 25.93 -25.36
N ARG A 28 12.03 26.83 -26.34
CA ARG A 28 11.62 28.23 -26.06
C ARG A 28 10.24 28.31 -25.44
N LEU A 29 9.27 27.53 -25.94
CA LEU A 29 7.90 27.46 -25.42
C LEU A 29 7.86 26.80 -24.04
N SER A 30 8.66 25.75 -23.82
CA SER A 30 8.86 25.13 -22.49
C SER A 30 9.46 26.12 -21.49
N GLN A 31 10.52 26.83 -21.87
CA GLN A 31 11.10 27.90 -21.04
C GLN A 31 10.13 29.07 -20.83
N GLN A 32 9.30 29.43 -21.82
CA GLN A 32 8.25 30.45 -21.63
C GLN A 32 7.13 29.94 -20.71
N ALA A 33 6.75 28.67 -20.76
CA ALA A 33 5.76 28.08 -19.86
C ALA A 33 6.31 27.96 -18.42
N TYR A 34 7.57 27.52 -18.26
CA TYR A 34 8.29 27.52 -16.99
C TYR A 34 8.41 28.93 -16.42
N ARG A 35 8.88 29.91 -17.21
CA ARG A 35 8.97 31.32 -16.81
C ARG A 35 7.59 31.89 -16.50
N LYS A 36 6.53 31.54 -17.24
CA LYS A 36 5.17 31.99 -16.95
C LYS A 36 4.66 31.41 -15.62
N ARG A 37 4.89 30.12 -15.33
CA ARG A 37 4.57 29.51 -14.03
C ARG A 37 5.36 30.16 -12.90
N GLN A 38 6.67 30.36 -13.08
CA GLN A 38 7.51 31.10 -12.14
C GLN A 38 7.03 32.55 -11.95
N THR A 39 6.65 33.28 -13.00
CA THR A 39 6.09 34.64 -12.89
C THR A 39 4.73 34.63 -12.18
N THR A 40 3.85 33.65 -12.42
CA THR A 40 2.58 33.52 -11.67
C THR A 40 2.82 33.20 -10.19
N TYR A 41 3.81 32.36 -9.88
CA TYR A 41 4.21 32.03 -8.52
C TYR A 41 4.85 33.23 -7.81
N ILE A 42 5.76 33.94 -8.48
CA ILE A 42 6.35 35.20 -8.01
C ILE A 42 5.27 36.25 -7.79
N GLN A 43 4.29 36.41 -8.68
CA GLN A 43 3.18 37.35 -8.50
C GLN A 43 2.26 36.99 -7.32
N GLU A 44 2.06 35.71 -7.01
CA GLU A 44 1.37 35.30 -5.77
C GLU A 44 2.24 35.52 -4.53
N LEU A 45 3.56 35.33 -4.61
CA LEU A 45 4.50 35.67 -3.53
C LEU A 45 4.59 37.19 -3.30
N GLU A 46 4.59 38.01 -4.35
CA GLU A 46 4.52 39.47 -4.31
C GLU A 46 3.19 39.94 -3.71
N ARG A 47 2.05 39.35 -4.12
CA ARG A 47 0.73 39.61 -3.52
C ARG A 47 0.70 39.24 -2.03
N ARG A 48 1.35 38.14 -1.65
CA ARG A 48 1.53 37.72 -0.24
C ARG A 48 2.44 38.69 0.52
N LEU A 49 3.51 39.20 -0.10
CA LEU A 49 4.44 40.16 0.49
C LEU A 49 3.80 41.56 0.69
N GLU A 50 3.02 42.04 -0.29
CA GLU A 50 2.20 43.26 -0.14
C GLU A 50 1.12 43.12 0.95
N ASN A 51 0.57 41.93 1.15
CA ASN A 51 -0.35 41.68 2.27
C ASN A 51 0.42 41.58 3.61
N ALA A 52 1.64 41.05 3.61
CA ALA A 52 2.50 40.97 4.79
C ALA A 52 2.96 42.34 5.32
N SER A 53 2.92 43.42 4.53
CA SER A 53 3.25 44.78 4.98
C SER A 53 2.11 45.51 5.69
N LYS A 54 0.86 45.03 5.58
CA LYS A 54 -0.35 45.67 6.16
C LYS A 54 -0.62 45.18 7.57
N THR A 55 -1.29 45.99 8.38
CA THR A 55 -1.74 45.60 9.73
C THR A 55 -2.86 44.55 9.66
N GLU A 56 -3.07 43.81 10.74
CA GLU A 56 -4.00 42.68 10.74
C GLU A 56 -5.46 43.08 10.45
N ASN A 57 -5.94 44.21 10.98
CA ASN A 57 -7.25 44.77 10.63
C ASN A 57 -7.33 45.21 9.15
N GLU A 58 -6.26 45.76 8.57
CA GLU A 58 -6.23 46.08 7.14
C GLU A 58 -6.23 44.81 6.27
N ARG A 59 -5.54 43.75 6.71
CA ARG A 59 -5.61 42.42 6.06
C ARG A 59 -7.01 41.86 6.13
N ILE A 60 -7.68 41.88 7.29
CA ILE A 60 -9.06 41.40 7.44
C ILE A 60 -10.00 42.21 6.53
N ILE A 61 -9.98 43.54 6.58
CA ILE A 61 -10.82 44.40 5.74
C ILE A 61 -10.51 44.21 4.24
N GLN A 62 -9.25 43.98 3.86
CA GLN A 62 -8.89 43.69 2.47
C GLN A 62 -9.30 42.27 2.05
N LEU A 63 -9.18 41.27 2.91
CA LEU A 63 -9.63 39.89 2.67
C LEU A 63 -11.16 39.81 2.62
N GLU A 64 -11.89 40.57 3.43
CA GLU A 64 -13.35 40.69 3.34
C GLU A 64 -13.77 41.36 2.02
N LYS A 65 -13.07 42.42 1.59
CA LYS A 65 -13.28 43.04 0.27
C LYS A 65 -12.93 42.09 -0.88
N GLU A 66 -11.83 41.35 -0.78
CA GLU A 66 -11.38 40.38 -1.80
C GLU A 66 -12.34 39.19 -1.85
N ASN A 67 -12.77 38.64 -0.71
CA ASN A 67 -13.77 37.56 -0.61
C ASN A 67 -15.15 38.05 -1.12
N THR A 68 -15.56 39.28 -0.81
CA THR A 68 -16.79 39.90 -1.37
C THR A 68 -16.68 40.08 -2.89
N PHE A 69 -15.54 40.56 -3.39
CA PHE A 69 -15.28 40.72 -4.83
C PHE A 69 -15.22 39.37 -5.55
N LEU A 70 -14.58 38.37 -4.95
CA LEU A 70 -14.51 37.00 -5.46
C LEU A 70 -15.89 36.33 -5.43
N ARG A 71 -16.70 36.48 -4.37
CA ARG A 71 -18.10 36.04 -4.34
C ARG A 71 -18.93 36.73 -5.41
N LYS A 72 -18.73 38.02 -5.65
CA LYS A 72 -19.44 38.77 -6.71
C LYS A 72 -18.98 38.35 -8.12
N ARG A 73 -17.68 38.09 -8.32
CA ARG A 73 -17.16 37.48 -9.56
C ARG A 73 -17.64 36.05 -9.75
N LEU A 74 -17.69 35.25 -8.69
CA LEU A 74 -18.17 33.86 -8.70
C LEU A 74 -19.67 33.84 -9.03
N SER A 75 -20.49 34.68 -8.40
CA SER A 75 -21.90 34.87 -8.77
C SER A 75 -22.08 35.35 -10.22
N THR A 76 -21.23 36.27 -10.69
CA THR A 76 -21.24 36.70 -12.11
C THR A 76 -20.80 35.59 -13.06
N PHE A 77 -19.88 34.72 -12.63
CA PHE A 77 -19.37 33.59 -13.41
C PHE A 77 -20.33 32.39 -13.38
N ILE A 78 -21.03 32.16 -12.26
CA ILE A 78 -22.15 31.25 -12.12
C ILE A 78 -23.28 31.71 -13.03
N GLY A 79 -23.72 32.98 -12.98
CA GLY A 79 -24.73 33.50 -13.91
C GLY A 79 -24.34 33.41 -15.39
N LYS A 80 -23.04 33.55 -15.70
CA LYS A 80 -22.51 33.28 -17.05
C LYS A 80 -22.45 31.79 -17.40
N LEU A 81 -22.13 30.93 -16.44
CA LEU A 81 -22.19 29.47 -16.59
C LEU A 81 -23.63 29.00 -16.72
N GLU A 82 -24.59 29.56 -16.00
CA GLU A 82 -26.02 29.27 -16.09
C GLU A 82 -26.58 29.75 -17.44
N SER A 83 -26.17 30.93 -17.91
CA SER A 83 -26.49 31.40 -19.27
C SER A 83 -25.86 30.52 -20.37
N ALA A 84 -24.61 30.11 -20.20
CA ALA A 84 -23.92 29.20 -21.12
C ALA A 84 -24.49 27.77 -21.04
N HIS A 85 -24.90 27.29 -19.87
CA HIS A 85 -25.49 25.98 -19.62
C HIS A 85 -26.96 25.96 -20.07
N ALA A 86 -27.70 27.07 -19.98
CA ALA A 86 -29.00 27.22 -20.63
C ALA A 86 -28.86 27.22 -22.16
N SER A 87 -27.84 27.91 -22.71
CA SER A 87 -27.54 27.89 -24.15
C SER A 87 -27.10 26.50 -24.62
N LEU A 88 -26.25 25.81 -23.85
CA LEU A 88 -25.83 24.43 -24.09
C LEU A 88 -26.95 23.43 -23.86
N ARG A 89 -27.92 23.68 -22.97
CA ARG A 89 -29.14 22.87 -22.85
C ARG A 89 -30.10 23.10 -24.01
N ALA A 90 -30.25 24.33 -24.50
CA ALA A 90 -31.06 24.59 -25.68
C ALA A 90 -30.45 23.88 -26.92
N LEU A 91 -29.14 23.99 -27.11
CA LEU A 91 -28.41 23.22 -28.13
C LEU A 91 -28.47 21.71 -27.89
N SER A 92 -28.25 21.24 -26.67
CA SER A 92 -28.28 19.82 -26.31
C SER A 92 -29.69 19.22 -26.35
N GLN A 93 -30.75 20.00 -26.17
CA GLN A 93 -32.13 19.57 -26.39
C GLN A 93 -32.48 19.54 -27.89
N GLN A 94 -31.98 20.50 -28.69
CA GLN A 94 -32.03 20.38 -30.16
C GLN A 94 -31.24 19.17 -30.66
N MET A 95 -30.11 18.84 -30.03
CA MET A 95 -29.25 17.72 -30.42
C MET A 95 -29.75 16.37 -29.89
N ASN A 96 -30.30 16.29 -28.68
CA ASN A 96 -30.90 15.08 -28.11
C ASN A 96 -32.31 14.82 -28.69
N ALA A 97 -33.02 15.84 -29.19
CA ALA A 97 -34.18 15.62 -30.06
C ALA A 97 -33.79 14.97 -31.41
N ALA A 98 -32.49 14.94 -31.74
CA ALA A 98 -31.93 14.25 -32.92
C ALA A 98 -31.07 13.01 -32.58
N LEU A 99 -30.77 12.74 -31.30
CA LEU A 99 -29.82 11.69 -30.85
C LEU A 99 -30.30 10.86 -29.65
N GLY A 100 -31.37 11.26 -28.96
CA GLY A 100 -31.98 10.54 -27.83
C GLY A 100 -32.78 9.31 -28.26
N ALA A 101 -32.21 8.52 -29.16
CA ALA A 101 -32.76 7.25 -29.61
C ALA A 101 -32.28 6.06 -28.74
N GLU A 102 -31.02 6.07 -28.25
CA GLU A 102 -30.34 4.85 -27.75
C GLU A 102 -29.35 5.11 -26.57
N ALA A 103 -29.28 4.14 -25.62
CA ALA A 103 -28.24 3.86 -24.57
C ALA A 103 -28.22 4.53 -23.14
N ASN A 104 -27.67 3.81 -22.13
CA ASN A 104 -27.61 4.01 -20.63
C ASN A 104 -26.54 3.06 -19.94
N SER A 105 -26.23 2.99 -18.61
CA SER A 105 -25.81 3.97 -17.55
C SER A 105 -25.62 3.32 -16.11
N THR A 106 -24.40 3.16 -15.52
CA THR A 106 -24.11 2.64 -14.12
C THR A 106 -22.60 2.81 -13.60
N GLU A 107 -22.24 2.87 -12.25
CA GLU A 107 -20.94 3.33 -11.53
C GLU A 107 -20.20 2.31 -10.51
N THR A 108 -19.35 2.41 -9.39
CA THR A 108 -18.58 3.38 -8.45
C THR A 108 -17.34 2.82 -7.52
N ASP A 109 -17.11 3.11 -6.17
CA ASP A 109 -15.92 2.77 -5.19
C ASP A 109 -16.26 1.97 -3.82
N THR A 110 -15.51 1.93 -2.62
CA THR A 110 -15.85 1.58 -1.10
C THR A 110 -14.84 0.95 0.10
N ALA A 111 -14.40 1.51 1.36
CA ALA A 111 -14.07 0.84 2.79
C ALA A 111 -13.37 1.52 4.14
N THR A 112 -13.74 1.16 5.46
CA THR A 112 -13.32 1.16 7.02
C THR A 112 -12.98 2.40 8.05
N VAL A 113 -12.99 2.58 9.47
CA VAL A 113 -13.25 2.00 10.92
C VAL A 113 -13.30 3.07 12.20
N ALA A 114 -14.02 2.98 13.42
CA ALA A 114 -14.07 4.00 14.65
C ALA A 114 -14.70 3.85 16.22
N GLU A 115 -14.00 3.78 17.44
CA GLU A 115 -14.05 3.24 18.94
C GLU A 115 -15.22 3.29 20.07
N LEU A 116 -15.25 3.69 21.41
CA LEU A 116 -14.44 4.26 22.61
C LEU A 116 -15.07 3.95 24.07
N SER A 117 -14.59 4.45 25.28
CA SER A 117 -15.09 4.12 26.71
C SER A 117 -15.60 5.25 27.75
N GLN A 118 -16.46 5.02 28.81
CA GLN A 118 -17.43 5.99 29.56
C GLN A 118 -17.23 6.50 31.09
N PRO A 119 -18.25 6.88 31.98
CA PRO A 119 -18.53 8.28 32.47
C PRO A 119 -18.84 8.51 34.03
N PRO A 120 -19.14 9.75 34.56
CA PRO A 120 -20.53 10.32 34.69
C PRO A 120 -20.64 11.90 34.62
N GLU A 121 -21.76 12.51 35.06
CA GLU A 121 -22.27 13.86 34.62
C GLU A 121 -22.44 14.96 35.76
N PRO A 122 -23.09 16.16 35.59
CA PRO A 122 -22.44 17.50 35.58
C PRO A 122 -22.85 18.48 36.72
N PRO A 123 -22.36 19.76 36.73
CA PRO A 123 -23.24 20.88 36.31
C PRO A 123 -22.59 22.16 35.69
N THR A 124 -23.29 22.73 34.69
CA THR A 124 -23.41 24.16 34.25
C THR A 124 -22.22 25.16 34.20
N GLN A 125 -21.92 25.61 32.97
CA GLN A 125 -21.57 27.00 32.52
C GLN A 125 -20.55 27.89 33.29
N LYS A 126 -19.37 28.16 32.69
CA LYS A 126 -19.05 29.44 32.01
C LYS A 126 -17.69 29.48 31.27
N THR A 127 -17.45 30.59 30.58
CA THR A 127 -16.41 30.94 29.57
C THR A 127 -14.99 31.24 30.09
N SER A 128 -14.04 31.44 29.15
CA SER A 128 -12.68 32.06 29.28
C SER A 128 -11.61 31.23 30.05
N SER A 129 -10.29 31.29 29.74
CA SER A 129 -9.52 32.00 28.69
C SER A 129 -8.10 31.38 28.49
N GLU A 130 -7.24 32.05 27.69
CA GLU A 130 -5.93 31.69 27.10
C GLU A 130 -4.74 31.40 28.06
N LEU A 131 -3.56 31.13 27.45
CA LEU A 131 -2.17 31.01 27.97
C LEU A 131 -1.78 29.59 28.50
N ASP A 132 -0.73 28.89 28.00
CA ASP A 132 0.73 29.16 27.90
C ASP A 132 1.49 28.87 29.22
N ILE A 133 2.72 28.29 29.31
CA ILE A 133 3.73 27.77 28.35
C ILE A 133 4.79 26.90 29.10
N HIS A 134 5.52 25.97 28.44
CA HIS A 134 6.78 25.26 28.89
C HIS A 134 6.75 24.40 30.19
N LEU A 135 7.80 23.61 30.57
CA LEU A 135 8.63 22.57 29.91
C LEU A 135 9.40 21.78 31.03
N ASP A 136 10.00 20.60 30.75
CA ASP A 136 11.11 19.94 31.53
C ASP A 136 10.84 19.40 32.99
N SER A 137 11.55 18.41 33.62
CA SER A 137 12.68 17.51 33.23
C SER A 137 13.11 16.38 34.29
N ALA A 138 14.14 15.54 33.99
CA ALA A 138 14.75 14.27 34.57
C ALA A 138 14.67 13.71 36.03
N SER A 139 14.96 12.39 36.14
CA SER A 139 15.81 11.74 37.18
C SER A 139 16.48 10.38 36.73
N PRO A 140 17.59 9.88 37.36
CA PRO A 140 18.37 8.67 36.94
C PRO A 140 18.36 7.46 37.94
N THR A 141 19.00 6.27 37.78
CA THR A 141 20.15 5.70 37.01
C THR A 141 19.89 4.26 36.46
N ALA A 142 20.73 3.23 36.71
CA ALA A 142 21.35 2.34 35.68
C ALA A 142 21.31 0.77 35.94
N PRO A 143 22.27 -0.13 35.56
CA PRO A 143 22.04 -1.15 34.50
C PRO A 143 22.43 -2.64 34.81
N CYS A 144 22.51 -3.49 33.74
CA CYS A 144 22.98 -4.92 33.65
C CYS A 144 21.94 -6.01 34.04
N GLN A 145 21.97 -7.27 33.55
CA GLN A 145 22.95 -8.03 32.72
C GLN A 145 22.21 -9.05 31.76
N TRP A 146 22.91 -10.00 31.10
CA TRP A 146 22.38 -10.79 29.96
C TRP A 146 22.25 -12.33 30.16
N SER A 147 21.13 -12.89 29.69
CA SER A 147 20.97 -14.23 29.06
C SER A 147 20.99 -15.51 29.96
N PRO A 148 20.85 -16.75 29.43
CA PRO A 148 19.51 -17.39 29.39
C PRO A 148 19.45 -18.89 29.78
N LEU A 149 18.38 -19.35 30.43
CA LEU A 149 18.14 -20.80 30.66
C LEU A 149 16.67 -21.21 30.53
N LEU A 150 16.43 -22.18 29.65
CA LEU A 150 15.26 -23.07 29.63
C LEU A 150 15.68 -24.44 30.18
N PRO A 151 14.83 -25.08 30.99
CA PRO A 151 14.79 -26.54 31.04
C PRO A 151 13.37 -27.09 30.88
N SER A 152 13.25 -28.15 30.09
CA SER A 152 12.11 -29.07 30.08
C SER A 152 12.14 -29.99 31.31
N TYR A 153 11.01 -30.59 31.69
CA TYR A 153 10.83 -32.06 31.66
C TYR A 153 9.36 -32.47 31.82
N SER A 154 9.10 -33.78 31.85
CA SER A 154 7.86 -34.44 31.43
C SER A 154 7.15 -35.26 32.54
N ASP A 155 6.02 -35.85 32.14
CA ASP A 155 5.39 -37.09 32.65
C ASP A 155 4.69 -37.11 34.04
N VAL A 156 3.49 -37.71 34.08
CA VAL A 156 3.24 -39.07 34.65
C VAL A 156 1.71 -39.35 34.80
N VAL A 157 1.18 -40.22 33.91
CA VAL A 157 0.28 -41.38 34.15
C VAL A 157 -1.08 -41.24 34.89
N GLU A 158 -2.14 -41.65 34.16
CA GLU A 158 -3.35 -42.46 34.51
C GLU A 158 -3.91 -42.55 35.95
N GLN A 159 -5.25 -42.57 36.08
CA GLN A 159 -6.01 -43.85 36.21
C GLN A 159 -7.54 -43.68 36.07
N THR A 160 -8.24 -44.81 35.83
CA THR A 160 -9.66 -44.93 35.43
C THR A 160 -10.53 -45.58 36.51
N SER A 161 -11.85 -45.32 36.50
CA SER A 161 -12.90 -46.33 36.81
C SER A 161 -14.31 -45.83 36.47
N ASP A 162 -15.18 -46.80 36.18
CA ASP A 162 -16.53 -46.63 35.61
C ASP A 162 -17.64 -46.38 36.65
N VAL A 163 -18.75 -45.78 36.21
CA VAL A 163 -20.12 -46.16 36.61
C VAL A 163 -21.05 -46.04 35.38
N ASP A 164 -21.90 -47.04 35.18
CA ASP A 164 -22.86 -47.19 34.06
C ASP A 164 -24.32 -47.10 34.56
N VAL A 165 -25.31 -47.50 33.73
CA VAL A 165 -26.71 -47.85 34.03
C VAL A 165 -27.79 -46.79 33.70
N SER A 166 -28.03 -46.67 32.38
CA SER A 166 -29.31 -46.95 31.69
C SER A 166 -30.57 -46.07 31.83
N LEU A 167 -31.19 -45.79 30.66
CA LEU A 167 -32.61 -45.99 30.26
C LEU A 167 -33.73 -45.45 31.20
N ASN A 168 -34.74 -44.74 30.70
CA ASN A 168 -35.72 -45.32 29.75
C ASN A 168 -36.59 -44.30 28.96
N ASN A 169 -37.30 -44.83 27.97
CA ASN A 169 -38.13 -44.14 26.97
C ASN A 169 -39.46 -43.56 27.50
N ASN A 170 -40.06 -42.60 26.77
CA ASN A 170 -41.31 -42.93 26.06
C ASN A 170 -41.68 -41.98 24.88
N LEU A 171 -42.58 -42.48 24.02
CA LEU A 171 -42.89 -42.00 22.66
C LEU A 171 -44.16 -41.12 22.56
N GLY A 172 -44.37 -40.46 21.42
CA GLY A 172 -45.56 -39.65 21.13
C GLY A 172 -45.44 -38.74 19.87
N HIS A 173 -45.09 -39.24 18.69
CA HIS A 173 -45.94 -39.85 17.64
C HIS A 173 -46.46 -38.88 16.55
N ASP A 174 -46.53 -39.40 15.32
CA ASP A 174 -47.16 -38.93 14.07
C ASP A 174 -46.48 -37.84 13.20
N ALA A 175 -46.59 -37.87 11.85
CA ALA A 175 -46.68 -39.00 10.90
C ALA A 175 -46.59 -38.51 9.43
N GLY A 176 -45.88 -39.28 8.59
CA GLY A 176 -46.06 -39.35 7.13
C GLY A 176 -45.18 -38.45 6.24
N SER A 177 -44.67 -38.92 5.09
CA SER A 177 -44.49 -40.30 4.55
C SER A 177 -43.75 -40.27 3.21
N CYS A 178 -43.27 -41.43 2.73
CA CYS A 178 -42.58 -41.70 1.45
C CYS A 178 -41.10 -41.24 1.42
N GLU A 179 -40.07 -42.09 1.55
CA GLU A 179 -39.73 -43.37 0.85
C GLU A 179 -39.43 -43.19 -0.65
N GLN A 180 -38.42 -43.82 -1.26
CA GLN A 180 -37.39 -44.81 -0.82
C GLN A 180 -36.09 -44.53 -1.66
N GLN A 181 -35.01 -45.32 -1.89
CA GLN A 181 -34.67 -46.75 -1.80
C GLN A 181 -33.12 -46.96 -1.62
N PHE A 182 -32.73 -48.03 -0.91
CA PHE A 182 -31.76 -49.11 -1.23
C PHE A 182 -30.40 -48.84 -1.99
N GLU A 183 -29.29 -49.56 -1.75
CA GLU A 183 -28.82 -50.39 -0.60
C GLU A 183 -27.35 -50.89 -0.80
N SER A 184 -26.57 -51.01 0.29
CA SER A 184 -25.35 -51.88 0.41
C SER A 184 -24.14 -51.59 -0.52
N ALA A 185 -22.93 -52.17 -0.38
CA ALA A 185 -22.37 -53.14 0.58
C ALA A 185 -20.89 -52.83 0.93
N ALA A 186 -20.29 -53.55 1.87
CA ALA A 186 -19.03 -53.21 2.55
C ALA A 186 -17.75 -53.97 2.04
N LEU A 187 -16.62 -53.66 2.70
CA LEU A 187 -15.34 -54.42 2.79
C LEU A 187 -14.38 -54.44 1.58
N SER A 188 -13.22 -53.77 1.70
CA SER A 188 -11.90 -54.43 1.90
C SER A 188 -10.70 -53.49 1.71
N ILE A 189 -9.68 -53.64 2.56
CA ILE A 189 -8.30 -53.12 2.47
C ILE A 189 -7.43 -54.40 2.51
N PRO A 190 -6.41 -54.65 1.64
CA PRO A 190 -5.13 -53.94 1.83
C PRO A 190 -4.10 -53.85 0.65
N HIS A 191 -2.98 -53.18 0.97
CA HIS A 191 -1.59 -53.45 0.54
C HIS A 191 -1.08 -53.12 -0.89
N THR A 192 -0.35 -51.98 -0.95
CA THR A 192 1.05 -51.79 -1.45
C THR A 192 1.49 -51.99 -2.92
N GLU A 193 2.48 -51.14 -3.27
CA GLU A 193 3.59 -51.34 -4.24
C GLU A 193 3.39 -51.17 -5.77
N THR A 194 3.80 -49.97 -6.22
CA THR A 194 4.70 -49.67 -7.36
C THR A 194 4.34 -49.98 -8.83
N PHE A 195 4.82 -49.09 -9.72
CA PHE A 195 4.77 -49.14 -11.18
C PHE A 195 5.31 -50.45 -11.80
N PRO A 196 4.82 -50.81 -13.00
CA PRO A 196 5.69 -50.64 -14.17
C PRO A 196 5.05 -49.88 -15.35
N SER A 197 5.74 -49.84 -16.49
CA SER A 197 5.57 -48.88 -17.60
C SER A 197 4.85 -49.43 -18.85
N SER A 198 4.54 -48.50 -19.78
CA SER A 198 4.44 -48.66 -21.25
C SER A 198 3.39 -49.61 -21.86
N PHE A 199 2.58 -49.11 -22.81
CA PHE A 199 2.75 -49.40 -24.26
C PHE A 199 1.88 -48.50 -25.19
N ASP A 200 2.15 -48.55 -26.50
CA ASP A 200 1.51 -47.77 -27.58
C ASP A 200 0.06 -48.15 -27.92
N GLY A 201 -0.63 -47.28 -28.69
CA GLY A 201 -1.95 -47.58 -29.24
C GLY A 201 -2.54 -46.54 -30.20
N THR A 202 -1.97 -46.37 -31.39
CA THR A 202 -2.71 -45.74 -32.52
C THR A 202 -3.84 -46.65 -32.98
N ASN A 203 -4.96 -46.10 -33.45
CA ASN A 203 -5.97 -46.92 -34.11
C ASN A 203 -6.70 -46.22 -35.26
N ALA A 204 -7.12 -47.02 -36.25
CA ALA A 204 -7.43 -46.56 -37.59
C ALA A 204 -8.89 -46.10 -37.78
N GLN A 205 -9.07 -44.82 -38.13
CA GLN A 205 -10.05 -44.36 -39.12
C GLN A 205 -9.82 -42.88 -39.48
N GLY A 206 -9.09 -42.65 -40.57
CA GLY A 206 -8.93 -41.30 -41.12
C GLY A 206 -10.20 -40.85 -41.85
N ASN A 207 -10.99 -39.98 -41.23
CA ASN A 207 -12.12 -39.31 -41.86
C ASN A 207 -12.36 -37.93 -41.24
N THR A 208 -12.40 -36.89 -42.08
CA THR A 208 -12.70 -35.52 -41.67
C THR A 208 -14.20 -35.29 -41.74
N VAL A 209 -14.87 -35.14 -40.60
CA VAL A 209 -16.28 -34.71 -40.53
C VAL A 209 -16.35 -33.48 -39.63
N GLY A 210 -16.72 -32.34 -40.22
CA GLY A 210 -16.79 -31.06 -39.50
C GLY A 210 -18.01 -31.00 -38.59
N PHE A 211 -17.83 -30.46 -37.38
CA PHE A 211 -18.93 -30.10 -36.49
C PHE A 211 -19.31 -28.63 -36.66
N ASN A 212 -20.60 -28.36 -36.53
CA ASN A 212 -21.25 -27.06 -36.65
C ASN A 212 -22.24 -26.92 -35.48
N ILE A 213 -22.74 -25.70 -35.27
CA ILE A 213 -23.78 -25.31 -34.31
C ILE A 213 -23.28 -25.07 -32.87
N LEU A 214 -23.70 -23.92 -32.35
CA LEU A 214 -23.58 -23.49 -30.96
C LEU A 214 -24.62 -24.20 -30.08
N SER A 215 -24.21 -24.80 -28.97
CA SER A 215 -25.06 -24.92 -27.79
C SER A 215 -24.25 -25.15 -26.53
N ASN A 216 -24.63 -24.45 -25.47
CA ASN A 216 -24.20 -24.56 -24.08
C ASN A 216 -23.67 -25.94 -23.65
N ASP A 217 -22.50 -25.97 -23.03
CA ASP A 217 -22.45 -26.23 -21.58
C ASP A 217 -21.17 -25.65 -20.95
N VAL A 218 -21.28 -25.14 -19.71
CA VAL A 218 -20.15 -24.56 -18.98
C VAL A 218 -19.54 -25.62 -18.07
N SER A 219 -18.41 -26.18 -18.47
CA SER A 219 -17.54 -26.98 -17.61
C SER A 219 -16.09 -26.50 -17.72
N ILE A 220 -15.56 -25.96 -16.62
CA ILE A 220 -14.13 -25.74 -16.43
C ILE A 220 -13.72 -26.21 -15.04
N PRO A 221 -13.34 -27.50 -14.92
CA PRO A 221 -12.23 -27.94 -14.08
C PRO A 221 -11.04 -28.34 -14.96
N ASN A 222 -9.81 -28.14 -14.46
CA ASN A 222 -8.55 -28.61 -15.06
C ASN A 222 -8.22 -28.12 -16.49
N VAL A 223 -7.47 -27.01 -16.59
CA VAL A 223 -6.67 -26.71 -17.79
C VAL A 223 -5.27 -27.29 -17.60
N SER A 224 -4.96 -28.38 -18.30
CA SER A 224 -3.62 -28.94 -18.36
C SER A 224 -2.74 -28.14 -19.32
N ILE A 225 -1.63 -27.57 -18.83
CA ILE A 225 -0.69 -26.79 -19.65
C ILE A 225 0.45 -27.70 -20.13
N ARG A 226 0.18 -28.59 -21.09
CA ARG A 226 1.21 -29.35 -21.81
C ARG A 226 0.86 -29.47 -23.30
N GLY A 227 1.82 -29.13 -24.17
CA GLY A 227 1.66 -29.15 -25.64
C GLY A 227 1.24 -27.79 -26.22
N VAL A 228 2.16 -26.82 -26.27
CA VAL A 228 1.96 -25.55 -27.00
C VAL A 228 2.36 -25.74 -28.47
N PRO A 229 1.38 -25.78 -29.38
CA PRO A 229 1.40 -24.82 -30.50
C PRO A 229 0.01 -24.24 -30.84
N GLY A 230 -0.02 -23.08 -31.52
CA GLY A 230 -1.20 -22.52 -32.20
C GLY A 230 -2.32 -21.85 -31.36
N VAL A 231 -2.37 -22.06 -30.03
CA VAL A 231 -3.63 -21.86 -29.25
C VAL A 231 -4.11 -20.41 -29.06
N TRP A 232 -3.27 -19.37 -29.23
CA TRP A 232 -3.67 -17.95 -29.09
C TRP A 232 -4.41 -17.36 -30.33
N SER A 233 -5.22 -18.18 -31.00
CA SER A 233 -6.13 -17.82 -32.11
C SER A 233 -7.34 -17.00 -31.58
N TYR A 234 -8.20 -16.31 -32.34
CA TYR A 234 -8.55 -16.26 -33.76
C TYR A 234 -7.49 -15.55 -34.64
N ASN A 235 -6.60 -16.31 -35.31
CA ASN A 235 -5.47 -15.79 -36.11
C ASN A 235 -4.69 -14.65 -35.42
N TYR A 236 -4.42 -14.82 -34.12
CA TYR A 236 -3.76 -13.83 -33.25
C TYR A 236 -4.52 -12.49 -33.12
N GLN A 237 -5.86 -12.56 -33.12
CA GLN A 237 -6.92 -11.59 -32.76
C GLN A 237 -7.00 -10.26 -33.54
N MET A 238 -5.90 -9.78 -34.10
CA MET A 238 -5.83 -8.81 -35.19
C MET A 238 -4.88 -9.32 -36.29
N GLY A 239 -3.95 -10.21 -35.94
CA GLY A 239 -2.81 -10.58 -36.78
C GLY A 239 -1.77 -9.44 -36.86
N PRO A 240 -0.49 -9.76 -37.11
CA PRO A 240 0.55 -8.74 -37.31
C PRO A 240 0.21 -7.76 -38.45
N SER A 241 -0.56 -8.21 -39.45
CA SER A 241 -1.09 -7.38 -40.53
C SER A 241 -2.05 -6.30 -40.02
N THR A 242 -3.17 -6.64 -39.37
CA THR A 242 -4.16 -5.61 -38.96
C THR A 242 -3.65 -4.77 -37.79
N TYR A 243 -2.77 -5.31 -36.94
CA TYR A 243 -2.03 -4.49 -35.97
C TYR A 243 -1.13 -3.47 -36.68
N ARG A 244 -0.29 -3.89 -37.65
CA ARG A 244 0.49 -2.96 -38.49
C ARG A 244 -0.39 -2.02 -39.31
N THR A 245 -1.61 -2.41 -39.70
CA THR A 245 -2.58 -1.53 -40.37
C THR A 245 -3.12 -0.47 -39.42
N ALA A 246 -3.38 -0.80 -38.15
CA ALA A 246 -3.70 0.19 -37.13
C ALA A 246 -2.54 1.17 -36.92
N MET A 247 -1.28 0.68 -36.91
CA MET A 247 -0.08 1.51 -36.82
C MET A 247 0.13 2.40 -38.05
N SER A 248 0.01 1.88 -39.27
CA SER A 248 0.17 2.68 -40.49
C SER A 248 -0.99 3.68 -40.68
N SER A 249 -2.19 3.35 -40.17
CA SER A 249 -3.33 4.27 -40.12
C SER A 249 -3.12 5.44 -39.16
N ILE A 250 -2.09 5.46 -38.29
CA ILE A 250 -1.79 6.64 -37.46
C ILE A 250 -1.51 7.86 -38.34
N PHE A 251 -0.86 7.68 -39.50
CA PHE A 251 -0.60 8.77 -40.45
C PHE A 251 -1.88 9.33 -41.10
N SER A 252 -2.95 8.52 -41.24
CA SER A 252 -4.27 8.99 -41.71
C SER A 252 -5.19 9.47 -40.56
N VAL A 253 -4.95 9.03 -39.32
CA VAL A 253 -5.59 9.51 -38.07
C VAL A 253 -4.85 10.73 -37.48
N GLY A 254 -3.95 11.35 -38.27
CA GLY A 254 -3.03 12.46 -37.92
C GLY A 254 -3.65 13.82 -37.55
N LYS A 255 -4.79 13.83 -36.85
CA LYS A 255 -5.39 14.99 -36.17
C LYS A 255 -5.81 14.71 -34.72
N ALA A 256 -5.78 13.45 -34.25
CA ALA A 256 -6.38 13.06 -32.95
C ALA A 256 -5.51 12.12 -32.09
N LEU A 257 -4.24 11.91 -32.45
CA LEU A 257 -3.20 11.32 -31.61
C LEU A 257 -2.09 12.37 -31.45
N HIS A 258 -1.79 12.72 -30.21
CA HIS A 258 -0.68 13.62 -29.90
C HIS A 258 0.56 12.76 -29.73
N ILE A 259 1.48 12.80 -30.70
CA ILE A 259 2.78 12.12 -30.58
C ILE A 259 3.47 12.69 -29.33
N SER A 260 3.90 11.81 -28.42
CA SER A 260 4.56 12.23 -27.17
C SER A 260 6.07 12.28 -27.32
N ASN A 261 6.79 12.36 -26.20
CA ASN A 261 8.25 12.15 -26.11
C ASN A 261 8.61 10.70 -25.76
N SER A 262 7.65 9.76 -25.84
CA SER A 262 7.80 8.34 -25.50
C SER A 262 7.07 7.49 -26.55
N ALA A 263 7.82 6.78 -27.39
CA ALA A 263 7.26 5.84 -28.34
C ALA A 263 6.56 4.69 -27.62
N PHE A 264 7.08 4.21 -26.48
CA PHE A 264 6.38 3.20 -25.67
C PHE A 264 5.05 3.72 -25.13
N SER A 265 4.97 4.98 -24.68
CA SER A 265 3.70 5.59 -24.25
C SER A 265 2.70 5.78 -25.38
N ASP A 266 3.16 6.14 -26.59
CA ASP A 266 2.28 6.24 -27.75
C ASP A 266 1.65 4.87 -28.07
N HIS A 267 2.44 3.78 -28.00
CA HIS A 267 1.90 2.42 -28.11
C HIS A 267 0.90 2.09 -26.98
N ILE A 268 1.21 2.39 -25.71
CA ILE A 268 0.28 2.19 -24.57
C ILE A 268 -1.06 2.90 -24.81
N HIS A 269 -1.04 4.17 -25.26
CA HIS A 269 -2.26 4.90 -25.61
C HIS A 269 -3.06 4.23 -26.74
N ILE A 270 -2.39 3.64 -27.74
CA ILE A 270 -3.07 2.95 -28.84
C ILE A 270 -3.64 1.60 -28.37
N LEU A 271 -2.89 0.84 -27.56
CA LEU A 271 -3.39 -0.38 -26.92
C LEU A 271 -4.66 -0.04 -26.10
N HIS A 272 -4.63 1.02 -25.29
CA HIS A 272 -5.77 1.47 -24.51
C HIS A 272 -6.97 1.88 -25.39
N ARG A 273 -6.75 2.60 -26.49
CA ARG A 273 -7.82 2.95 -27.45
C ARG A 273 -8.41 1.73 -28.14
N CYS A 274 -7.59 0.78 -28.60
CA CYS A 274 -8.04 -0.45 -29.22
C CYS A 274 -8.83 -1.33 -28.24
N ILE A 275 -8.38 -1.45 -26.98
CA ILE A 275 -9.11 -2.18 -25.94
C ILE A 275 -10.44 -1.48 -25.63
N LYS A 276 -10.47 -0.15 -25.41
CA LYS A 276 -11.74 0.57 -25.18
C LYS A 276 -12.69 0.53 -26.39
N SER A 277 -12.17 0.45 -27.62
CA SER A 277 -13.00 0.28 -28.82
C SER A 277 -13.57 -1.14 -28.96
N LYS A 278 -12.83 -2.17 -28.53
CA LYS A 278 -13.31 -3.57 -28.48
C LYS A 278 -14.29 -3.77 -27.31
N TRP A 279 -14.04 -3.12 -26.17
CA TRP A 279 -14.89 -3.13 -24.99
C TRP A 279 -16.27 -2.51 -25.29
N ARG A 280 -16.34 -1.36 -25.96
CA ARG A 280 -17.61 -0.76 -26.41
C ARG A 280 -18.49 -1.64 -27.31
N LEU A 281 -17.94 -2.73 -27.88
CA LEU A 281 -18.68 -3.74 -28.66
C LEU A 281 -19.07 -4.97 -27.80
N LEU A 282 -18.53 -5.10 -26.59
CA LEU A 282 -18.82 -6.13 -25.58
C LEU A 282 -19.78 -5.64 -24.48
N ASP A 283 -19.89 -4.33 -24.26
CA ASP A 283 -20.82 -3.70 -23.29
C ASP A 283 -22.32 -3.88 -23.65
N CYS A 284 -22.63 -4.54 -24.76
CA CYS A 284 -23.97 -4.53 -25.35
C CYS A 284 -24.92 -5.64 -24.83
N SER A 285 -24.50 -6.52 -23.90
CA SER A 285 -25.35 -7.63 -23.42
C SER A 285 -25.07 -8.25 -22.04
N ASP A 286 -23.89 -8.08 -21.43
CA ASP A 286 -23.47 -8.82 -20.22
C ASP A 286 -23.02 -7.92 -19.06
N SER A 287 -23.16 -8.40 -17.82
CA SER A 287 -22.68 -7.71 -16.60
C SER A 287 -21.15 -7.52 -16.60
N GLN A 288 -20.69 -6.41 -16.02
CA GLN A 288 -19.26 -6.02 -16.05
C GLN A 288 -18.33 -7.12 -15.52
N SER A 289 -18.72 -7.78 -14.41
CA SER A 289 -17.97 -8.86 -13.78
C SER A 289 -17.73 -10.08 -14.69
N ALA A 290 -18.69 -10.44 -15.54
CA ALA A 290 -18.55 -11.54 -16.51
C ALA A 290 -17.56 -11.21 -17.64
N ASN A 291 -17.25 -9.93 -17.84
CA ASN A 291 -16.31 -9.46 -18.86
C ASN A 291 -14.89 -9.25 -18.33
N LEU A 292 -14.66 -9.12 -17.00
CA LEU A 292 -13.31 -8.98 -16.44
C LEU A 292 -12.31 -10.05 -16.93
N PRO A 293 -12.63 -11.37 -16.95
CA PRO A 293 -11.71 -12.38 -17.50
C PRO A 293 -11.43 -12.20 -19.00
N LYS A 294 -12.44 -11.79 -19.79
CA LYS A 294 -12.32 -11.51 -21.23
C LYS A 294 -11.42 -10.29 -21.48
N ILE A 295 -11.50 -9.29 -20.58
CA ILE A 295 -10.68 -8.07 -20.59
C ILE A 295 -9.25 -8.39 -20.17
N HIS A 296 -9.03 -9.11 -19.06
CA HIS A 296 -7.71 -9.59 -18.63
C HIS A 296 -7.00 -10.34 -19.76
N LEU A 297 -7.69 -11.32 -20.36
CA LEU A 297 -7.18 -12.08 -21.50
C LEU A 297 -6.81 -11.18 -22.69
N SER A 298 -7.66 -10.20 -23.04
CA SER A 298 -7.40 -9.24 -24.12
C SER A 298 -6.23 -8.30 -23.81
N VAL A 299 -6.11 -7.83 -22.57
CA VAL A 299 -5.01 -6.96 -22.11
C VAL A 299 -3.69 -7.74 -22.15
N SER A 300 -3.61 -8.92 -21.52
CA SER A 300 -2.41 -9.75 -21.54
C SER A 300 -1.97 -10.13 -22.96
N LEU A 301 -2.93 -10.47 -23.84
CA LEU A 301 -2.66 -10.75 -25.26
C LEU A 301 -2.10 -9.54 -26.02
N MET A 302 -2.70 -8.37 -25.83
CA MET A 302 -2.28 -7.17 -26.56
C MET A 302 -0.94 -6.62 -26.04
N LEU A 303 -0.66 -6.76 -24.74
CA LEU A 303 0.67 -6.53 -24.17
C LEU A 303 1.72 -7.53 -24.68
N SER A 304 1.36 -8.81 -24.80
CA SER A 304 2.25 -9.86 -25.33
C SER A 304 2.53 -9.66 -26.83
N LEU A 305 1.54 -9.25 -27.62
CA LEU A 305 1.70 -8.91 -29.04
C LEU A 305 2.59 -7.66 -29.22
N PHE A 306 2.37 -6.62 -28.42
CA PHE A 306 3.22 -5.42 -28.43
C PHE A 306 4.69 -5.77 -28.16
N ASN A 307 4.97 -6.51 -27.08
CA ASN A 307 6.32 -6.94 -26.77
C ASN A 307 6.88 -7.86 -27.85
N SER A 308 6.11 -8.83 -28.36
CA SER A 308 6.57 -9.73 -29.44
C SER A 308 6.91 -9.02 -30.75
N LEU A 309 6.31 -7.85 -31.04
CA LEU A 309 6.56 -7.07 -32.26
C LEU A 309 7.67 -6.01 -32.12
N TYR A 310 7.82 -5.36 -30.97
CA TYR A 310 8.77 -4.24 -30.78
C TYR A 310 9.90 -4.51 -29.78
N ARG A 311 9.74 -5.52 -28.93
CA ARG A 311 10.66 -5.89 -27.85
C ARG A 311 10.75 -7.43 -27.75
N PRO A 312 11.04 -8.18 -28.82
CA PRO A 312 10.99 -9.65 -28.80
C PRO A 312 11.92 -10.24 -27.72
N LEU A 313 13.10 -9.64 -27.51
CA LEU A 313 14.02 -9.99 -26.42
C LEU A 313 13.42 -9.76 -25.02
N ALA A 314 12.43 -8.87 -24.84
CA ALA A 314 11.77 -8.71 -23.56
C ALA A 314 10.80 -9.87 -23.25
N MET A 315 10.33 -10.65 -24.23
CA MET A 315 9.42 -11.78 -23.98
C MET A 315 10.10 -12.95 -23.23
N SER A 316 11.42 -13.09 -23.34
CA SER A 316 12.24 -14.01 -22.53
C SER A 316 12.15 -13.70 -21.04
N TRP A 317 11.96 -12.42 -20.70
CA TRP A 317 11.91 -11.87 -19.35
C TRP A 317 10.48 -11.70 -18.84
N TYR A 318 9.60 -11.19 -19.71
CA TYR A 318 8.20 -10.85 -19.42
C TYR A 318 7.40 -12.07 -18.94
N THR A 319 7.71 -13.25 -19.48
CA THR A 319 6.99 -14.51 -19.21
C THR A 319 7.46 -15.19 -17.90
N PRO A 320 8.76 -15.52 -17.69
CA PRO A 320 9.19 -16.27 -16.52
C PRO A 320 9.11 -15.47 -15.21
N THR A 321 9.37 -14.16 -15.26
CA THR A 321 9.23 -13.26 -14.09
C THR A 321 7.78 -12.94 -13.74
N LYS A 322 6.81 -13.44 -14.53
CA LYS A 322 5.37 -13.14 -14.43
C LYS A 322 5.03 -11.64 -14.49
N PHE A 323 5.95 -10.78 -14.95
CA PHE A 323 5.79 -9.32 -15.00
C PHE A 323 4.52 -8.89 -15.77
N TYR A 324 4.14 -9.66 -16.80
CA TYR A 324 2.91 -9.47 -17.56
C TYR A 324 1.63 -9.43 -16.70
N TYR A 325 1.59 -10.17 -15.59
CA TYR A 325 0.44 -10.23 -14.69
C TYR A 325 0.22 -8.88 -14.01
N HIS A 326 1.29 -8.29 -13.46
CA HIS A 326 1.22 -7.00 -12.78
C HIS A 326 0.87 -5.86 -13.73
N ILE A 327 1.46 -5.83 -14.94
CA ILE A 327 1.13 -4.82 -15.96
C ILE A 327 -0.29 -5.05 -16.51
N THR A 328 -0.77 -6.29 -16.60
CA THR A 328 -2.19 -6.55 -16.92
C THR A 328 -3.11 -5.94 -15.87
N SER A 329 -2.87 -6.18 -14.57
CA SER A 329 -3.66 -5.59 -13.48
C SER A 329 -3.63 -4.06 -13.52
N LEU A 330 -2.44 -3.46 -13.68
CA LEU A 330 -2.24 -2.02 -13.83
C LEU A 330 -3.04 -1.46 -15.01
N THR A 331 -2.91 -2.06 -16.20
CA THR A 331 -3.64 -1.66 -17.40
C THR A 331 -5.15 -1.83 -17.23
N MET A 332 -5.63 -2.89 -16.59
CA MET A 332 -7.07 -3.07 -16.32
C MET A 332 -7.62 -1.93 -15.45
N TRP A 333 -6.93 -1.58 -14.36
CA TRP A 333 -7.30 -0.44 -13.52
C TRP A 333 -7.21 0.90 -14.28
N GLN A 334 -6.16 1.15 -15.08
CA GLN A 334 -6.05 2.35 -15.91
C GLN A 334 -7.15 2.45 -16.99
N LEU A 335 -7.68 1.32 -17.44
CA LEU A 335 -8.80 1.27 -18.38
C LEU A 335 -10.15 1.53 -17.67
N ASN A 336 -10.35 0.96 -16.49
CA ASN A 336 -11.54 1.15 -15.64
C ASN A 336 -11.13 1.29 -14.16
N PRO A 337 -10.99 2.53 -13.63
CA PRO A 337 -10.46 2.77 -12.28
C PRO A 337 -11.44 2.45 -11.14
N THR A 338 -11.85 1.18 -10.99
CA THR A 338 -12.68 0.73 -9.86
C THR A 338 -11.85 0.39 -8.63
N ARG A 339 -12.50 0.32 -7.45
CA ARG A 339 -11.81 -0.02 -6.21
C ARG A 339 -11.27 -1.44 -6.18
N GLU A 340 -11.99 -2.42 -6.71
CA GLU A 340 -11.56 -3.81 -6.68
C GLU A 340 -10.33 -4.01 -7.55
N LEU A 341 -10.30 -3.36 -8.73
CA LEU A 341 -9.12 -3.33 -9.58
C LEU A 341 -7.96 -2.59 -8.90
N TYR A 342 -8.21 -1.51 -8.16
CA TYR A 342 -7.20 -0.82 -7.34
C TYR A 342 -6.65 -1.71 -6.21
N MET A 343 -7.52 -2.45 -5.51
CA MET A 343 -7.12 -3.38 -4.45
C MET A 343 -6.32 -4.57 -5.01
N GLN A 344 -6.68 -5.05 -6.21
CA GLN A 344 -5.93 -6.06 -6.95
C GLN A 344 -4.59 -5.55 -7.51
N LEU A 345 -4.33 -4.23 -7.54
CA LEU A 345 -2.99 -3.73 -7.88
C LEU A 345 -1.96 -4.15 -6.82
N PRO A 346 -0.84 -4.77 -7.22
CA PRO A 346 0.29 -4.99 -6.34
C PRO A 346 0.77 -3.65 -5.76
N MET A 347 1.14 -3.61 -4.48
CA MET A 347 1.54 -2.39 -3.75
C MET A 347 2.55 -1.53 -4.53
N ARG A 348 3.57 -2.16 -5.12
CA ARG A 348 4.61 -1.53 -5.96
C ARG A 348 4.10 -0.78 -7.20
N TYR A 349 2.87 -1.06 -7.66
CA TYR A 349 2.26 -0.43 -8.84
C TYR A 349 1.13 0.55 -8.52
N ARG A 350 0.58 0.56 -7.31
CA ARG A 350 -0.48 1.51 -6.90
C ARG A 350 0.00 2.96 -7.13
N PRO A 351 -0.83 3.85 -7.71
CA PRO A 351 -0.40 5.21 -8.06
C PRO A 351 -0.10 6.07 -6.83
N SER A 352 0.91 6.94 -6.93
CA SER A 352 1.15 8.02 -5.97
C SER A 352 0.13 9.16 -6.12
N ALA A 353 0.11 10.09 -5.16
CA ALA A 353 -0.66 11.32 -5.28
C ALA A 353 -0.22 12.20 -6.48
N LEU A 354 1.05 12.11 -6.89
CA LEU A 354 1.58 12.80 -8.06
C LEU A 354 1.08 12.15 -9.36
N GLN A 355 1.06 10.82 -9.44
CA GLN A 355 0.47 10.05 -10.55
C GLN A 355 -1.03 10.33 -10.74
N LEU A 356 -1.74 10.74 -9.69
CA LEU A 356 -3.17 11.10 -9.76
C LEU A 356 -3.45 12.58 -10.06
N SER A 357 -2.43 13.45 -10.08
CA SER A 357 -2.61 14.90 -10.21
C SER A 357 -1.91 15.55 -11.41
N GLU A 358 -0.80 14.98 -11.89
CA GLU A 358 -0.03 15.51 -13.02
C GLU A 358 -0.16 14.67 -14.30
N SER A 359 0.23 15.26 -15.44
CA SER A 359 0.20 14.59 -16.76
C SER A 359 1.61 14.21 -17.22
N TYR A 360 1.83 12.91 -17.46
CA TYR A 360 3.15 12.32 -17.74
C TYR A 360 3.03 11.13 -18.73
N PRO A 361 4.15 10.65 -19.30
CA PRO A 361 4.16 9.46 -20.17
C PRO A 361 3.78 8.16 -19.42
N PRO A 362 2.69 7.45 -19.77
CA PRO A 362 2.24 6.25 -19.05
C PRO A 362 3.21 5.07 -18.99
N ILE A 363 4.29 5.08 -19.79
CA ILE A 363 5.38 4.11 -19.63
C ILE A 363 6.04 4.18 -18.23
N ILE A 364 5.97 5.33 -17.56
CA ILE A 364 6.48 5.50 -16.19
C ILE A 364 5.72 4.59 -15.21
N ASP A 365 4.41 4.37 -15.41
CA ASP A 365 3.61 3.54 -14.52
C ASP A 365 4.11 2.08 -14.43
N TRP A 366 4.79 1.60 -15.48
CA TRP A 366 5.36 0.25 -15.58
C TRP A 366 6.64 0.07 -14.74
N CYS A 367 7.15 1.11 -14.06
CA CYS A 367 8.23 0.97 -13.09
C CYS A 367 7.67 0.54 -11.70
N PRO A 368 8.09 -0.60 -11.12
CA PRO A 368 7.58 -1.12 -9.84
C PRO A 368 8.24 -0.47 -8.60
N PHE A 369 8.74 0.75 -8.73
CA PHE A 369 9.41 1.50 -7.67
C PHE A 369 8.77 2.89 -7.55
N PRO A 370 7.84 3.12 -6.61
CA PRO A 370 7.09 4.37 -6.51
C PRO A 370 7.97 5.62 -6.40
N SER A 371 9.04 5.57 -5.60
CA SER A 371 10.02 6.66 -5.46
C SER A 371 10.75 7.01 -6.77
N ILE A 372 11.00 6.03 -7.64
CA ILE A 372 11.58 6.26 -8.96
C ILE A 372 10.52 6.81 -9.93
N ARG A 373 9.27 6.32 -9.87
CA ARG A 373 8.17 6.87 -10.69
C ARG A 373 7.93 8.34 -10.42
N ASP A 374 7.88 8.76 -9.15
CA ASP A 374 7.64 10.16 -8.82
C ASP A 374 8.78 11.06 -9.31
N ARG A 375 10.05 10.61 -9.19
CA ARG A 375 11.20 11.32 -9.76
C ARG A 375 11.20 11.33 -11.29
N LEU A 376 10.81 10.24 -11.95
CA LEU A 376 10.61 10.20 -13.40
C LEU A 376 9.53 11.20 -13.85
N ILE A 377 8.45 11.38 -13.08
CA ILE A 377 7.41 12.38 -13.37
C ILE A 377 7.96 13.80 -13.18
N MET A 378 8.60 14.07 -12.03
CA MET A 378 9.13 15.41 -11.69
C MET A 378 10.25 15.88 -12.63
N LEU A 379 11.14 14.96 -13.05
CA LEU A 379 12.40 15.31 -13.72
C LEU A 379 12.46 14.86 -15.19
N HIS A 380 11.82 13.75 -15.57
CA HIS A 380 11.99 13.11 -16.87
C HIS A 380 10.71 13.02 -17.74
N ALA A 381 9.53 13.42 -17.25
CA ALA A 381 8.27 13.31 -18.00
C ALA A 381 8.30 13.99 -19.38
N ALA A 382 9.08 15.07 -19.54
CA ALA A 382 9.26 15.77 -20.81
C ALA A 382 10.54 15.39 -21.59
N ASN A 383 11.33 14.43 -21.10
CA ASN A 383 12.61 14.01 -21.67
C ASN A 383 12.38 13.12 -22.91
N SER A 384 13.10 13.38 -24.01
CA SER A 384 13.01 12.59 -25.25
C SER A 384 13.54 11.16 -25.10
N ASN A 385 14.35 10.91 -24.09
CA ASN A 385 15.03 9.64 -23.87
C ASN A 385 14.35 8.80 -22.78
N ILE A 386 13.15 9.19 -22.32
CA ILE A 386 12.42 8.51 -21.24
C ILE A 386 12.26 7.00 -21.46
N ASP A 387 12.05 6.56 -22.71
CA ASP A 387 11.96 5.15 -23.07
C ASP A 387 13.27 4.38 -22.81
N GLN A 388 14.42 5.01 -23.03
CA GLN A 388 15.73 4.44 -22.70
C GLN A 388 15.95 4.40 -21.18
N ILE A 389 15.55 5.45 -20.45
CA ILE A 389 15.66 5.49 -18.99
C ILE A 389 14.84 4.34 -18.36
N ILE A 390 13.63 4.08 -18.86
CA ILE A 390 12.81 2.93 -18.42
C ILE A 390 13.46 1.59 -18.79
N CYS A 391 14.09 1.47 -19.97
CA CYS A 391 14.87 0.28 -20.32
C CYS A 391 16.05 0.06 -19.37
N ASP A 392 16.81 1.11 -19.05
CA ASP A 392 17.95 1.05 -18.14
C ASP A 392 17.52 0.60 -16.74
N ILE A 393 16.44 1.19 -16.21
CA ILE A 393 15.80 0.79 -14.95
C ILE A 393 15.42 -0.69 -14.97
N ALA A 394 14.82 -1.20 -16.05
CA ALA A 394 14.41 -2.60 -16.16
C ALA A 394 15.61 -3.58 -16.28
N THR A 395 16.70 -3.18 -16.93
CA THR A 395 17.95 -3.97 -16.95
C THR A 395 18.68 -3.97 -15.60
N ALA A 396 18.45 -2.94 -14.78
CA ALA A 396 18.98 -2.80 -13.43
C ALA A 396 18.18 -3.58 -12.36
N TYR A 397 17.35 -4.56 -12.70
CA TYR A 397 16.68 -5.37 -11.67
C TYR A 397 17.60 -6.49 -11.19
N VAL A 398 17.82 -6.55 -9.87
CA VAL A 398 18.69 -7.54 -9.20
C VAL A 398 17.95 -8.30 -8.11
N ILE A 399 18.41 -9.53 -7.85
CA ILE A 399 18.19 -10.23 -6.57
C ILE A 399 19.47 -10.12 -5.75
N GLU A 400 19.31 -9.82 -4.46
CA GLU A 400 20.38 -9.91 -3.46
C GLU A 400 20.43 -11.32 -2.88
N THR A 401 21.61 -11.93 -2.82
CA THR A 401 21.81 -13.29 -2.31
C THR A 401 23.23 -13.48 -1.78
N ASP A 402 23.48 -14.53 -1.00
CA ASP A 402 24.82 -15.10 -0.93
C ASP A 402 25.13 -15.82 -2.24
N ILE A 403 26.02 -15.26 -3.06
CA ILE A 403 26.36 -15.78 -4.37
C ILE A 403 27.07 -17.14 -4.24
N SER A 404 27.67 -17.48 -3.10
CA SER A 404 28.32 -18.78 -2.90
C SER A 404 27.35 -19.97 -2.91
N THR A 405 26.04 -19.71 -2.80
CA THR A 405 24.98 -20.73 -2.96
C THR A 405 24.70 -21.07 -4.43
N ILE A 406 25.19 -20.26 -5.38
CA ILE A 406 24.85 -20.31 -6.81
C ILE A 406 26.09 -20.39 -7.71
N ILE A 407 27.21 -19.79 -7.31
CA ILE A 407 28.52 -19.87 -7.95
C ILE A 407 29.52 -20.37 -6.91
N GLN A 408 30.38 -21.31 -7.29
CA GLN A 408 31.36 -21.89 -6.38
C GLN A 408 32.42 -20.85 -6.01
N PHE A 409 32.45 -20.47 -4.73
CA PHE A 409 33.44 -19.57 -4.14
C PHE A 409 34.03 -20.17 -2.86
N ASP A 410 35.28 -19.85 -2.56
CA ASP A 410 35.99 -20.33 -1.37
C ASP A 410 35.41 -19.81 -0.03
N ARG A 411 34.44 -18.88 -0.09
CA ARG A 411 33.78 -18.29 1.08
C ARG A 411 32.37 -17.76 0.74
N PRO A 412 31.44 -17.72 1.73
CA PRO A 412 30.21 -16.93 1.68
C PRO A 412 30.48 -15.51 1.16
N THR A 413 29.73 -15.09 0.15
CA THR A 413 29.96 -13.84 -0.59
C THR A 413 28.61 -13.22 -0.99
N LEU A 414 28.11 -12.30 -0.16
CA LEU A 414 26.90 -11.54 -0.44
C LEU A 414 27.07 -10.63 -1.67
N GLY A 415 26.07 -10.57 -2.55
CA GLY A 415 26.02 -9.60 -3.63
C GLY A 415 24.76 -9.73 -4.49
N TYR A 416 24.83 -9.21 -5.72
CA TYR A 416 23.68 -9.04 -6.60
C TYR A 416 23.81 -9.88 -7.88
N ILE A 417 22.72 -10.53 -8.28
CA ILE A 417 22.58 -11.20 -9.59
C ILE A 417 21.52 -10.44 -10.39
N ARG A 418 21.90 -9.92 -11.56
CA ARG A 418 20.97 -9.22 -12.46
C ARG A 418 19.99 -10.21 -13.07
N VAL A 419 18.70 -9.93 -12.88
CA VAL A 419 17.58 -10.71 -13.39
C VAL A 419 17.65 -10.82 -14.92
N TRP A 420 18.03 -9.74 -15.59
CA TRP A 420 18.16 -9.69 -17.05
C TRP A 420 19.26 -10.61 -17.61
N ASP A 421 20.42 -10.72 -16.95
CA ASP A 421 21.52 -11.56 -17.42
C ASP A 421 21.20 -13.06 -17.28
N LEU A 422 20.64 -13.45 -16.13
CA LEU A 422 20.30 -14.85 -15.87
C LEU A 422 19.20 -15.34 -16.82
N ILE A 423 18.28 -14.47 -17.21
CA ILE A 423 17.21 -14.78 -18.17
C ILE A 423 17.73 -14.88 -19.61
N GLN A 424 18.70 -14.04 -20.01
CA GLN A 424 19.35 -14.20 -21.33
C GLN A 424 20.04 -15.58 -21.42
N ALA A 425 20.68 -16.03 -20.35
CA ALA A 425 21.29 -17.37 -20.24
C ALA A 425 20.29 -18.55 -20.29
N MET A 426 18.98 -18.30 -20.23
CA MET A 426 17.93 -19.33 -20.26
C MET A 426 17.25 -19.51 -21.63
N ASP A 427 17.41 -18.54 -22.56
CA ASP A 427 16.73 -18.46 -23.87
C ASP A 427 17.67 -18.84 -25.02
N GLU A 428 17.11 -19.39 -26.09
CA GLU A 428 17.86 -19.85 -27.27
C GLU A 428 17.82 -18.85 -28.43
N ARG A 429 16.92 -17.85 -28.35
CA ARG A 429 16.66 -16.90 -29.45
C ARG A 429 17.69 -15.75 -29.51
N VAL A 430 18.57 -15.66 -28.53
CA VAL A 430 19.53 -14.55 -28.41
C VAL A 430 20.69 -14.71 -29.38
N ASP A 431 21.25 -15.93 -29.49
CA ASP A 431 22.41 -16.21 -30.35
C ASP A 431 22.17 -15.92 -31.85
N SER A 432 20.93 -16.09 -32.31
CA SER A 432 20.56 -15.91 -33.73
C SER A 432 20.29 -14.45 -34.14
N LEU A 433 20.25 -13.51 -33.18
CA LEU A 433 19.93 -12.10 -33.44
C LEU A 433 21.16 -11.17 -33.50
N TYR A 434 22.36 -11.66 -33.19
CA TYR A 434 23.61 -10.90 -33.32
C TYR A 434 24.30 -11.07 -34.69
N SER A 435 23.78 -11.94 -35.55
CA SER A 435 24.23 -12.13 -36.94
C SER A 435 23.43 -11.26 -37.93
N ASP A 436 24.03 -10.13 -38.32
CA ASP A 436 23.60 -9.12 -39.32
C ASP A 436 22.19 -8.48 -39.13
N PRO A 437 22.10 -7.18 -38.80
CA PRO A 437 20.81 -6.48 -38.67
C PRO A 437 19.92 -6.49 -39.91
N HIS A 438 20.47 -6.64 -41.13
CA HIS A 438 19.74 -6.31 -42.37
C HIS A 438 18.82 -7.41 -42.91
N GLU A 439 18.96 -8.68 -42.53
CA GLU A 439 18.07 -9.77 -43.00
C GLU A 439 16.88 -10.08 -42.06
N SER A 440 16.92 -9.57 -40.83
CA SER A 440 15.99 -9.92 -39.73
C SER A 440 14.49 -9.73 -40.03
N PHE A 441 14.13 -8.89 -41.01
CA PHE A 441 12.74 -8.64 -41.38
C PHE A 441 12.09 -9.75 -42.23
N ALA A 442 12.86 -10.58 -42.93
CA ALA A 442 12.33 -11.60 -43.84
C ALA A 442 11.98 -12.93 -43.15
N ASN A 443 12.84 -13.41 -42.24
CA ASN A 443 12.80 -14.80 -41.75
C ASN A 443 11.74 -15.09 -40.66
N ASN A 444 11.02 -14.08 -40.18
CA ASN A 444 10.00 -14.23 -39.12
C ASN A 444 8.86 -15.23 -39.46
N HIS A 445 8.66 -15.58 -40.73
CA HIS A 445 7.66 -16.59 -41.13
C HIS A 445 8.15 -18.04 -40.98
N LEU A 446 9.47 -18.29 -41.03
CA LEU A 446 10.05 -19.64 -40.95
C LEU A 446 10.31 -20.08 -39.50
N VAL A 447 10.78 -19.15 -38.66
CA VAL A 447 11.02 -19.38 -37.22
C VAL A 447 9.75 -19.85 -36.51
N ALA A 448 8.58 -19.34 -36.93
CA ALA A 448 7.28 -19.72 -36.38
C ALA A 448 6.91 -21.20 -36.64
N GLN A 449 7.37 -21.82 -37.73
CA GLN A 449 7.10 -23.24 -38.01
C GLN A 449 8.11 -24.18 -37.33
N GLN A 450 9.37 -23.76 -37.18
CA GLN A 450 10.37 -24.55 -36.44
C GLN A 450 10.05 -24.65 -34.94
N ALA A 451 9.37 -23.64 -34.38
CA ALA A 451 8.90 -23.64 -32.99
C ALA A 451 7.81 -24.69 -32.68
N GLU A 452 7.19 -25.33 -33.69
CA GLU A 452 6.20 -26.40 -33.48
C GLU A 452 6.85 -27.78 -33.27
N MET A 453 8.17 -27.92 -33.50
CA MET A 453 8.89 -29.20 -33.44
C MET A 453 9.72 -29.44 -32.16
N SER A 454 9.79 -28.49 -31.22
CA SER A 454 10.68 -28.58 -30.03
C SER A 454 9.97 -28.70 -28.67
N ASN A 455 8.64 -28.61 -28.59
CA ASN A 455 7.90 -28.61 -27.31
C ASN A 455 7.73 -30.00 -26.65
N THR A 456 8.79 -30.81 -26.65
CA THR A 456 8.86 -32.14 -26.01
C THR A 456 10.16 -32.35 -25.19
N GLU A 457 10.71 -31.29 -24.58
CA GLU A 457 11.56 -31.46 -23.39
C GLU A 457 10.67 -31.60 -22.15
N GLN A 458 10.71 -32.77 -21.50
CA GLN A 458 9.97 -33.04 -20.27
C GLN A 458 10.76 -32.59 -19.03
N GLU A 459 10.08 -32.37 -17.91
CA GLU A 459 10.66 -31.87 -16.62
C GLU A 459 11.68 -32.82 -15.94
N THR A 460 12.17 -33.84 -16.65
CA THR A 460 12.98 -34.96 -16.13
C THR A 460 14.50 -34.77 -16.27
N ASP A 461 14.98 -33.71 -16.94
CA ASP A 461 16.38 -33.60 -17.39
C ASP A 461 17.28 -32.67 -16.54
N PHE A 462 16.93 -32.40 -15.29
CA PHE A 462 17.72 -31.58 -14.37
C PHE A 462 18.61 -32.39 -13.40
N HIS A 463 18.81 -33.68 -13.64
CA HIS A 463 19.52 -34.59 -12.73
C HIS A 463 21.05 -34.63 -12.91
N ASP A 464 21.59 -33.94 -13.91
CA ASP A 464 23.02 -33.96 -14.29
C ASP A 464 23.84 -32.77 -13.79
N VAL A 465 23.20 -31.72 -13.26
CA VAL A 465 23.86 -30.54 -12.69
C VAL A 465 23.20 -30.08 -11.38
N THR A 466 23.99 -29.53 -10.47
CA THR A 466 23.56 -29.04 -9.15
C THR A 466 24.25 -27.74 -8.81
N LEU A 467 23.55 -26.79 -8.16
CA LEU A 467 24.18 -25.60 -7.61
C LEU A 467 25.08 -25.96 -6.40
N PRO A 468 26.14 -25.18 -6.11
CA PRO A 468 26.61 -24.01 -6.88
C PRO A 468 27.32 -24.39 -8.19
N ALA A 469 27.14 -23.58 -9.23
CA ALA A 469 27.80 -23.72 -10.52
C ALA A 469 29.32 -23.48 -10.41
N PRO A 470 30.18 -24.20 -11.13
CA PRO A 470 31.64 -24.20 -10.89
C PRO A 470 32.35 -22.88 -11.24
N SER A 471 31.72 -21.98 -11.99
CA SER A 471 32.20 -20.62 -12.23
C SER A 471 31.06 -19.69 -12.67
N MET A 472 31.34 -18.38 -12.78
CA MET A 472 30.38 -17.40 -13.29
C MET A 472 30.08 -17.62 -14.78
N GLU A 473 31.08 -18.00 -15.57
CA GLU A 473 30.93 -18.39 -16.97
C GLU A 473 30.04 -19.63 -17.08
N ALA A 474 30.26 -20.64 -16.24
CA ALA A 474 29.43 -21.85 -16.22
C ALA A 474 27.96 -21.54 -15.90
N LEU A 475 27.69 -20.59 -14.98
CA LEU A 475 26.33 -20.14 -14.66
C LEU A 475 25.63 -19.50 -15.86
N PHE A 476 26.27 -18.54 -16.53
CA PHE A 476 25.64 -17.75 -17.60
C PHE A 476 25.77 -18.35 -19.02
N GLN A 477 26.64 -19.34 -19.23
CA GLN A 477 26.77 -20.05 -20.52
C GLN A 477 26.02 -21.39 -20.54
N THR A 478 25.60 -21.92 -19.38
CA THR A 478 24.90 -23.21 -19.29
C THR A 478 23.44 -23.03 -18.91
N LYS A 479 22.54 -23.22 -19.88
CA LYS A 479 21.07 -23.13 -19.69
C LYS A 479 20.55 -23.87 -18.46
N LYS A 480 21.09 -25.06 -18.14
CA LYS A 480 20.68 -25.84 -16.96
C LYS A 480 21.06 -25.15 -15.63
N TYR A 481 22.28 -24.63 -15.49
CA TYR A 481 22.67 -23.86 -14.30
C TYR A 481 21.86 -22.57 -14.17
N ALA A 482 21.67 -21.81 -15.26
CA ALA A 482 20.85 -20.59 -15.25
C ALA A 482 19.41 -20.86 -14.80
N ARG A 483 18.77 -21.94 -15.32
CA ARG A 483 17.41 -22.35 -14.95
C ARG A 483 17.31 -22.80 -13.48
N LEU A 484 18.31 -23.49 -12.94
CA LEU A 484 18.38 -23.84 -11.52
C LEU A 484 18.53 -22.60 -10.63
N ALA A 485 19.45 -21.71 -10.96
CA ALA A 485 19.68 -20.46 -10.21
C ALA A 485 18.45 -19.54 -10.21
N PHE A 486 17.75 -19.43 -11.35
CA PHE A 486 16.51 -18.66 -11.46
C PHE A 486 15.42 -19.16 -10.51
N LYS A 487 15.32 -20.50 -10.34
CA LYS A 487 14.40 -21.16 -9.42
C LYS A 487 14.81 -21.00 -7.96
N GLU A 488 16.10 -21.16 -7.64
CA GLU A 488 16.64 -21.00 -6.28
C GLU A 488 16.45 -19.57 -5.76
N LEU A 489 16.72 -18.57 -6.61
CA LEU A 489 16.48 -17.15 -6.32
C LEU A 489 14.99 -16.76 -6.31
N ARG A 490 14.10 -17.70 -6.68
CA ARG A 490 12.65 -17.50 -6.85
C ARG A 490 12.32 -16.26 -7.68
N MET A 491 13.02 -16.07 -8.81
CA MET A 491 12.80 -14.92 -9.70
C MET A 491 11.40 -14.91 -10.35
N ASP A 492 10.66 -16.03 -10.26
CA ASP A 492 9.26 -16.13 -10.66
C ASP A 492 8.25 -15.69 -9.57
N ASP A 493 8.68 -15.36 -8.34
CA ASP A 493 7.84 -14.60 -7.39
C ASP A 493 7.49 -13.20 -7.92
N GLY A 494 8.20 -12.72 -8.94
CA GLY A 494 7.97 -11.45 -9.63
C GLY A 494 8.60 -10.25 -8.93
N VAL A 495 8.17 -9.04 -9.34
CA VAL A 495 8.86 -7.79 -8.99
C VAL A 495 8.89 -7.46 -7.50
N ALA A 496 8.09 -8.16 -6.68
CA ALA A 496 8.11 -8.03 -5.23
C ALA A 496 9.51 -8.30 -4.63
N ARG A 497 10.28 -9.24 -5.23
CA ARG A 497 11.66 -9.55 -4.83
C ARG A 497 12.73 -8.61 -5.39
N PHE A 498 12.45 -7.93 -6.50
CA PHE A 498 13.50 -7.21 -7.23
C PHE A 498 13.94 -5.95 -6.48
N LYS A 499 15.25 -5.79 -6.31
CA LYS A 499 15.90 -4.52 -5.95
C LYS A 499 16.44 -3.85 -7.22
N LEU A 500 16.90 -2.60 -7.09
CA LEU A 500 17.60 -1.88 -8.15
C LEU A 500 19.10 -2.08 -8.00
N ASP A 501 19.78 -2.26 -9.13
CA ASP A 501 21.22 -2.34 -9.25
C ASP A 501 21.83 -0.99 -8.85
N PRO A 502 22.79 -0.96 -7.89
CA PRO A 502 23.74 0.11 -7.70
C PRO A 502 24.06 1.00 -8.93
N LEU A 503 24.44 0.38 -10.05
CA LEU A 503 24.95 1.06 -11.25
C LEU A 503 23.89 1.95 -11.92
N LEU A 504 22.60 1.79 -11.60
CA LEU A 504 21.52 2.67 -12.05
C LEU A 504 21.66 4.09 -11.46
N PHE A 505 22.10 4.18 -10.21
CA PHE A 505 22.22 5.44 -9.47
C PHE A 505 23.54 6.18 -9.76
N GLU A 506 24.54 5.49 -10.32
CA GLU A 506 25.70 6.10 -11.00
C GLU A 506 25.25 6.79 -12.29
N LYS A 507 24.41 6.12 -13.09
CA LYS A 507 23.87 6.64 -14.36
C LYS A 507 22.81 7.74 -14.17
N TYR A 508 22.06 7.70 -13.07
CA TYR A 508 20.97 8.62 -12.73
C TYR A 508 21.06 9.06 -11.25
N PRO A 509 22.08 9.85 -10.86
CA PRO A 509 22.27 10.30 -9.48
C PRO A 509 21.13 11.16 -8.93
N GLU A 510 20.32 11.76 -9.81
CA GLU A 510 19.07 12.47 -9.50
C GLU A 510 17.98 11.56 -8.87
N PHE A 511 18.19 10.25 -8.81
CA PHE A 511 17.33 9.32 -8.06
C PHE A 511 17.65 9.23 -6.55
N ASN A 512 18.73 9.87 -6.08
CA ASN A 512 19.09 9.93 -4.65
C ASN A 512 18.49 11.15 -3.92
N HIS A 513 18.34 11.04 -2.59
CA HIS A 513 17.67 12.05 -1.76
C HIS A 513 18.58 13.24 -1.38
N SER A 514 18.02 14.44 -1.50
CA SER A 514 18.61 15.73 -1.17
C SER A 514 18.05 16.29 0.14
N VAL A 515 18.65 17.37 0.69
CA VAL A 515 18.07 18.04 1.89
C VAL A 515 16.69 18.60 1.58
N GLU A 516 16.49 19.10 0.37
CA GLU A 516 15.22 19.62 -0.12
C GLU A 516 14.13 18.52 -0.14
N ASP A 517 14.47 17.29 -0.58
CA ASP A 517 13.56 16.14 -0.54
C ASP A 517 13.19 15.74 0.90
N VAL A 518 14.18 15.70 1.81
CA VAL A 518 13.97 15.28 3.21
C VAL A 518 13.06 16.27 3.95
N VAL A 519 13.29 17.58 3.81
CA VAL A 519 12.43 18.59 4.46
C VAL A 519 11.01 18.57 3.87
N ALA A 520 10.87 18.39 2.56
CA ALA A 520 9.56 18.25 1.92
C ALA A 520 8.78 17.03 2.44
N ALA A 521 9.44 15.88 2.61
CA ALA A 521 8.83 14.67 3.18
C ALA A 521 8.43 14.87 4.66
N GLY A 522 9.30 15.48 5.47
CA GLY A 522 9.00 15.72 6.90
C GLY A 522 7.82 16.68 7.12
N MET A 523 7.70 17.72 6.30
CA MET A 523 6.57 18.66 6.36
C MET A 523 5.21 18.02 6.02
N ALA A 524 5.18 16.92 5.27
CA ALA A 524 3.94 16.20 4.95
C ALA A 524 3.40 15.39 6.15
N ILE A 525 4.23 15.10 7.16
CA ILE A 525 3.88 14.30 8.34
C ILE A 525 3.51 15.20 9.53
N GLY A 526 4.09 16.40 9.62
CA GLY A 526 3.75 17.38 10.66
C GLY A 526 4.69 18.59 10.69
N PRO A 527 4.57 19.49 11.69
CA PRO A 527 5.39 20.68 11.84
C PRO A 527 6.82 20.37 12.35
N VAL A 528 7.51 19.43 11.70
CA VAL A 528 8.85 18.96 12.10
C VAL A 528 9.92 20.01 11.75
N HIS A 529 10.73 20.40 12.73
CA HIS A 529 11.88 21.27 12.51
C HIS A 529 13.10 20.44 12.11
N HIS A 530 13.75 20.86 11.02
CA HIS A 530 14.89 20.17 10.42
C HIS A 530 16.19 20.92 10.71
N VAL A 531 17.29 20.18 10.85
CA VAL A 531 18.63 20.71 11.14
C VAL A 531 19.64 20.06 10.20
N MET A 532 20.70 20.80 9.83
CA MET A 532 21.77 20.30 8.97
C MET A 532 22.99 19.95 9.82
N GLN A 533 23.35 18.66 9.89
CA GLN A 533 24.64 18.27 10.46
C GLN A 533 25.76 18.58 9.45
N LEU A 534 26.78 19.29 9.90
CA LEU A 534 27.90 19.73 9.08
C LEU A 534 29.23 19.25 9.66
N TYR A 535 30.19 18.99 8.78
CA TYR A 535 31.60 18.82 9.10
C TYR A 535 32.38 19.97 8.46
N SER A 536 33.35 20.54 9.18
CA SER A 536 34.25 21.55 8.61
C SER A 536 35.00 20.95 7.42
N MET A 537 34.98 21.58 6.24
CA MET A 537 35.54 20.98 5.02
C MET A 537 36.85 21.64 4.58
N LYS A 538 37.64 20.86 3.83
CA LYS A 538 38.85 21.36 3.16
C LYS A 538 38.51 22.34 2.02
N ASP A 539 37.35 22.17 1.36
CA ASP A 539 36.80 23.17 0.43
C ASP A 539 35.61 23.92 1.06
N ARG A 540 35.87 25.18 1.46
CA ARG A 540 34.85 26.10 1.97
C ARG A 540 33.76 26.45 0.96
N LYS A 541 34.01 26.32 -0.34
CA LYS A 541 33.00 26.63 -1.37
C LYS A 541 31.92 25.56 -1.44
N THR A 542 32.30 24.29 -1.36
CA THR A 542 31.37 23.17 -1.19
C THR A 542 30.63 23.27 0.15
N GLU A 543 31.35 23.62 1.23
CA GLU A 543 30.75 23.81 2.56
C GLU A 543 29.69 24.93 2.58
N GLU A 544 30.00 26.12 2.04
CA GLU A 544 29.00 27.19 1.90
C GLU A 544 27.84 26.75 0.98
N GLY A 545 28.11 26.03 -0.10
CA GLY A 545 27.08 25.49 -0.99
C GLY A 545 26.06 24.61 -0.26
N ILE A 546 26.52 23.77 0.68
CA ILE A 546 25.66 22.93 1.54
C ILE A 546 24.87 23.80 2.51
N ILE A 547 25.52 24.75 3.17
CA ILE A 547 24.89 25.69 4.13
C ILE A 547 23.76 26.47 3.46
N ARG A 548 24.01 27.09 2.31
CA ARG A 548 23.03 27.90 1.58
C ARG A 548 21.83 27.07 1.12
N ARG A 549 22.05 25.80 0.72
CA ARG A 549 20.96 24.86 0.38
C ARG A 549 20.12 24.48 1.61
N ALA A 550 20.76 24.19 2.74
CA ALA A 550 20.05 23.88 3.99
C ALA A 550 19.21 25.07 4.50
N GLU A 551 19.75 26.28 4.47
CA GLU A 551 19.03 27.51 4.84
C GLU A 551 17.84 27.76 3.89
N ALA A 552 18.04 27.59 2.58
CA ALA A 552 16.97 27.72 1.57
C ALA A 552 15.91 26.62 1.66
N ALA A 553 16.26 25.41 2.09
CA ALA A 553 15.34 24.31 2.37
C ALA A 553 14.52 24.54 3.66
N GLY A 554 14.90 25.51 4.50
CA GLY A 554 14.17 25.86 5.73
C GLY A 554 14.68 25.19 7.00
N CYS A 555 15.88 24.60 6.99
CA CYS A 555 16.56 24.13 8.20
C CYS A 555 16.72 25.27 9.22
N LYS A 556 16.68 24.94 10.51
CA LYS A 556 16.75 25.91 11.62
C LYS A 556 18.16 26.10 12.17
N ALA A 557 18.97 25.05 12.15
CA ALA A 557 20.30 25.04 12.75
C ALA A 557 21.31 24.29 11.88
N ILE A 558 22.57 24.72 11.97
CA ILE A 558 23.76 23.93 11.66
C ILE A 558 24.22 23.25 12.95
N PHE A 559 24.35 21.93 12.92
CA PHE A 559 25.02 21.15 13.96
C PHE A 559 26.44 20.84 13.47
N LEU A 560 27.42 21.68 13.85
CA LEU A 560 28.82 21.50 13.50
C LEU A 560 29.42 20.39 14.37
N THR A 561 29.82 19.28 13.75
CA THR A 561 30.37 18.12 14.45
C THR A 561 31.88 18.28 14.65
N ALA A 562 32.29 18.55 15.89
CA ALA A 562 33.68 18.73 16.31
C ALA A 562 34.33 17.43 16.83
N ASP A 563 33.55 16.39 17.19
CA ASP A 563 34.09 15.10 17.68
C ASP A 563 34.75 14.21 16.59
N SER A 564 34.88 14.70 15.35
CA SER A 564 35.45 13.97 14.21
C SER A 564 36.44 14.77 13.35
N PRO A 565 37.56 15.31 13.90
CA PRO A 565 38.66 15.82 13.06
C PRO A 565 39.29 14.69 12.23
N VAL A 566 39.31 13.47 12.77
CA VAL A 566 39.62 12.20 12.11
C VAL A 566 38.50 11.21 12.41
N LEU A 567 38.40 10.14 11.62
CA LEU A 567 37.42 9.07 11.87
C LEU A 567 37.88 8.18 13.06
N GLY A 568 36.95 7.77 13.92
CA GLY A 568 37.23 6.84 15.02
C GLY A 568 37.57 5.42 14.54
N VAL A 569 38.42 4.72 15.31
CA VAL A 569 38.87 3.35 14.99
C VAL A 569 37.76 2.33 15.26
N ARG A 570 36.99 2.00 14.22
CA ARG A 570 35.82 1.13 14.33
C ARG A 570 36.17 -0.27 13.83
N TYR A 571 36.67 -1.12 14.73
CA TYR A 571 37.20 -2.45 14.38
C TYR A 571 36.29 -3.34 13.52
N ASN A 572 34.95 -3.22 13.63
CA ASN A 572 34.04 -4.00 12.80
C ASN A 572 33.88 -3.42 11.39
N GLU A 573 33.96 -2.10 11.23
CA GLU A 573 34.01 -1.46 9.89
C GLU A 573 35.33 -1.85 9.19
N TRP A 574 36.45 -1.81 9.92
CA TRP A 574 37.77 -2.23 9.40
C TRP A 574 37.86 -3.72 9.04
N ARG A 575 37.48 -4.64 9.96
CA ARG A 575 37.55 -6.10 9.73
C ARG A 575 36.68 -6.57 8.57
N ASN A 576 35.54 -5.90 8.35
CA ASN A 576 34.59 -6.29 7.32
C ASN A 576 34.86 -5.59 5.98
N GLY A 577 35.88 -4.71 5.90
CA GLY A 577 36.16 -3.90 4.71
C GLY A 577 34.98 -2.99 4.35
N PHE A 578 34.35 -2.37 5.36
CA PHE A 578 33.10 -1.64 5.20
C PHE A 578 33.20 -0.55 4.15
N GLN A 579 32.22 -0.57 3.25
CA GLN A 579 31.91 0.50 2.31
C GLN A 579 30.41 0.80 2.39
N PRO A 580 29.98 2.01 2.01
CA PRO A 580 28.59 2.24 1.61
C PRO A 580 28.17 1.20 0.56
N SER A 581 26.89 0.79 0.58
CA SER A 581 26.37 -0.07 -0.49
C SER A 581 26.66 0.57 -1.86
N PRO A 582 27.14 -0.18 -2.86
CA PRO A 582 27.49 0.38 -4.17
C PRO A 582 26.32 1.18 -4.76
N GLY A 583 26.60 2.16 -5.63
CA GLY A 583 25.56 3.02 -6.23
C GLY A 583 24.99 4.10 -5.32
N LEU A 584 25.28 4.08 -4.01
CA LEU A 584 24.93 5.20 -3.13
C LEU A 584 25.93 6.36 -3.34
N GLY A 585 25.43 7.47 -3.89
CA GLY A 585 26.16 8.74 -3.98
C GLY A 585 25.94 9.61 -2.74
N TYR A 586 26.62 10.75 -2.67
CA TYR A 586 26.41 11.78 -1.64
C TYR A 586 25.96 13.10 -2.28
N PRO A 587 24.65 13.32 -2.55
CA PRO A 587 24.14 14.48 -3.32
C PRO A 587 24.38 15.87 -2.71
N MET A 588 24.70 15.94 -1.41
CA MET A 588 25.11 17.20 -0.76
C MET A 588 26.60 17.49 -0.94
N LEU A 589 27.44 16.45 -1.07
CA LEU A 589 28.89 16.57 -1.32
C LEU A 589 29.23 16.63 -2.82
N ASN A 590 28.24 16.46 -3.70
CA ASN A 590 28.39 16.25 -5.14
C ASN A 590 29.34 15.09 -5.52
N ARG A 591 29.43 14.06 -4.66
CA ARG A 591 30.21 12.85 -4.94
C ARG A 591 29.33 11.77 -5.57
N SER A 592 29.81 11.21 -6.66
CA SER A 592 29.18 10.05 -7.30
C SER A 592 29.48 8.76 -6.52
N PRO A 593 28.78 7.65 -6.80
CA PRO A 593 29.12 6.36 -6.19
C PRO A 593 30.51 5.86 -6.62
N GLU A 594 30.99 6.20 -7.81
CA GLU A 594 32.35 5.88 -8.27
C GLU A 594 33.42 6.65 -7.48
N ASP A 595 33.19 7.92 -7.12
CA ASP A 595 34.09 8.69 -6.24
C ASP A 595 34.25 8.02 -4.86
N ILE A 596 33.19 7.37 -4.40
CA ILE A 596 33.10 6.68 -3.10
C ILE A 596 33.76 5.30 -3.19
N ALA A 597 33.44 4.52 -4.23
CA ALA A 597 33.97 3.17 -4.43
C ALA A 597 35.48 3.13 -4.70
N GLN A 598 36.06 4.22 -5.21
CA GLN A 598 37.51 4.36 -5.46
C GLN A 598 38.36 4.57 -4.19
N GLN A 599 37.74 4.86 -3.03
CA GLN A 599 38.43 5.20 -1.80
C GLN A 599 38.03 4.22 -0.69
N SER A 600 38.87 3.98 0.32
CA SER A 600 38.35 3.35 1.54
C SER A 600 37.35 4.30 2.21
N HIS A 601 36.44 3.80 3.03
CA HIS A 601 35.52 4.66 3.80
C HIS A 601 36.26 5.76 4.59
N ASP A 602 37.45 5.42 5.12
CA ASP A 602 38.29 6.32 5.91
C ASP A 602 38.99 7.37 5.02
N ASP A 603 39.54 6.97 3.86
CA ASP A 603 40.09 7.89 2.86
C ASP A 603 39.00 8.81 2.29
N GLY A 604 37.80 8.26 2.07
CA GLY A 604 36.61 8.96 1.63
C GLY A 604 36.20 10.08 2.59
N PHE A 605 36.27 9.83 3.89
CA PHE A 605 36.08 10.86 4.92
C PHE A 605 37.24 11.87 4.94
N ASN A 606 38.47 11.39 4.99
CA ASN A 606 39.68 12.22 5.09
C ASN A 606 39.89 13.14 3.88
N SER A 607 39.34 12.80 2.71
CA SER A 607 39.48 13.59 1.49
C SER A 607 38.55 14.83 1.40
N PHE A 608 37.49 14.92 2.21
CA PHE A 608 36.70 16.17 2.36
C PHE A 608 36.85 16.84 3.73
N ASN A 609 36.96 16.06 4.81
CA ASN A 609 36.93 16.58 6.18
C ASN A 609 38.18 17.40 6.54
N SER A 610 38.01 18.45 7.34
CA SER A 610 39.09 19.27 7.89
C SER A 610 39.36 18.92 9.35
N ASP A 611 40.57 18.40 9.59
CA ASP A 611 41.21 18.18 10.88
C ASP A 611 41.69 19.48 11.56
N SER A 612 41.74 20.59 10.81
CA SER A 612 42.31 21.88 11.23
C SER A 612 41.31 22.91 11.79
N HIS A 613 40.09 22.44 12.10
CA HIS A 613 38.99 23.27 12.58
C HIS A 613 39.26 23.85 13.97
N SER A 614 38.74 25.05 14.25
CA SER A 614 38.97 25.74 15.53
C SER A 614 37.96 26.87 15.77
N TRP A 615 37.56 27.07 17.02
CA TRP A 615 36.57 28.07 17.47
C TRP A 615 36.70 29.43 16.76
N ALA A 616 37.90 30.02 16.76
CA ALA A 616 38.17 31.33 16.17
C ALA A 616 38.02 31.41 14.64
N LYS A 617 38.10 30.27 13.93
CA LYS A 617 37.89 30.19 12.48
C LYS A 617 36.44 29.83 12.15
N GLU A 618 35.95 28.71 12.68
CA GLU A 618 34.67 28.12 12.26
C GLU A 618 33.51 29.03 12.62
N ILE A 619 33.40 29.50 13.87
CA ILE A 619 32.21 30.20 14.34
C ILE A 619 32.11 31.58 13.68
N SER A 620 33.25 32.28 13.55
CA SER A 620 33.35 33.56 12.85
C SER A 620 32.95 33.45 11.38
N TRP A 621 33.42 32.40 10.70
CA TRP A 621 33.07 32.14 9.30
C TRP A 621 31.60 31.73 9.13
N LEU A 622 31.10 30.77 9.91
CA LEU A 622 29.71 30.30 9.85
C LEU A 622 28.72 31.46 10.06
N ARG A 623 28.96 32.33 11.06
CA ARG A 623 28.17 33.55 11.30
C ARG A 623 28.21 34.56 10.14
N SER A 624 29.18 34.46 9.22
CA SER A 624 29.24 35.29 8.01
C SER A 624 28.50 34.70 6.80
N VAL A 625 28.18 33.39 6.82
CA VAL A 625 27.57 32.67 5.69
C VAL A 625 26.16 32.13 5.95
N THR A 626 25.60 32.23 7.16
CA THR A 626 24.21 31.83 7.42
C THR A 626 23.54 32.62 8.56
N ASN A 627 22.21 32.65 8.54
CA ASN A 627 21.36 33.11 9.65
C ASN A 627 20.78 31.94 10.46
N MET A 628 21.06 30.69 10.09
CA MET A 628 20.69 29.52 10.91
C MET A 628 21.40 29.56 12.27
N GLU A 629 20.82 28.91 13.26
CA GLU A 629 21.46 28.70 14.55
C GLU A 629 22.75 27.86 14.40
N ILE A 630 23.79 28.15 15.18
CA ILE A 630 25.06 27.41 15.17
C ILE A 630 25.19 26.65 16.49
N TRP A 631 25.15 25.32 16.40
CA TRP A 631 25.32 24.40 17.52
C TRP A 631 26.58 23.57 17.37
N ILE A 632 27.28 23.30 18.47
CA ILE A 632 28.49 22.47 18.47
C ILE A 632 28.15 21.06 18.96
N LYS A 633 28.26 20.07 18.08
CA LYS A 633 28.07 18.66 18.40
C LYS A 633 29.42 18.00 18.69
N GLY A 634 29.50 17.28 19.80
CA GLY A 634 30.71 16.55 20.21
C GLY A 634 31.35 17.07 21.50
N VAL A 635 30.64 17.93 22.24
CA VAL A 635 31.13 18.48 23.50
C VAL A 635 31.05 17.40 24.59
N LEU A 636 32.12 17.29 25.39
CA LEU A 636 32.18 16.41 26.57
C LEU A 636 32.81 17.11 27.79
N THR A 637 33.26 18.37 27.67
CA THR A 637 33.99 19.09 28.72
C THR A 637 33.25 20.38 29.13
N PRO A 638 33.28 20.77 30.42
CA PRO A 638 32.87 22.10 30.89
C PRO A 638 33.58 23.24 30.14
N GLU A 639 34.85 23.05 29.79
CA GLU A 639 35.71 24.03 29.13
C GLU A 639 35.23 24.36 27.71
N ASP A 640 34.83 23.35 26.94
CA ASP A 640 34.25 23.53 25.60
C ASP A 640 32.86 24.21 25.67
N VAL A 641 32.12 24.05 26.76
CA VAL A 641 30.86 24.79 26.99
C VAL A 641 31.13 26.27 27.28
N GLU A 642 32.14 26.61 28.08
CA GLU A 642 32.55 28.00 28.30
C GLU A 642 33.04 28.65 27.00
N LEU A 643 33.81 27.92 26.18
CA LEU A 643 34.22 28.38 24.85
C LEU A 643 33.00 28.57 23.91
N ALA A 644 32.02 27.67 23.92
CA ALA A 644 30.79 27.85 23.15
C ALA A 644 30.01 29.13 23.55
N VAL A 645 30.02 29.49 24.85
CA VAL A 645 29.46 30.76 25.33
C VAL A 645 30.32 31.96 24.89
N GLU A 646 31.65 31.88 25.00
CA GLU A 646 32.57 32.96 24.59
C GLU A 646 32.42 33.30 23.10
N TYR A 647 32.39 32.28 22.25
CA TYR A 647 32.20 32.40 20.80
C TYR A 647 30.74 32.60 20.37
N LYS A 648 29.80 32.65 21.32
CA LYS A 648 28.37 32.92 21.11
C LYS A 648 27.73 31.94 20.11
N CYS A 649 27.92 30.65 20.37
CA CYS A 649 27.13 29.59 19.75
C CYS A 649 25.70 29.60 20.34
N ASP A 650 24.72 29.14 19.57
CA ASP A 650 23.31 29.16 20.00
C ASP A 650 22.92 27.94 20.85
N GLY A 651 23.81 26.95 20.93
CA GLY A 651 23.68 25.75 21.74
C GLY A 651 24.87 24.81 21.60
N VAL A 652 24.91 23.74 22.41
CA VAL A 652 25.85 22.62 22.29
C VAL A 652 25.12 21.29 22.42
N ILE A 653 25.72 20.22 21.88
CA ILE A 653 25.19 18.86 21.99
C ILE A 653 26.26 17.98 22.64
N ILE A 654 25.94 17.51 23.85
CA ILE A 654 26.81 16.60 24.62
C ILE A 654 26.80 15.24 23.91
N SER A 655 27.95 14.85 23.37
CA SER A 655 28.06 13.80 22.36
C SER A 655 29.44 13.15 22.39
N ASN A 656 29.48 11.83 22.48
CA ASN A 656 30.66 11.01 22.15
C ASN A 656 30.50 10.28 20.80
N HIS A 657 29.72 10.90 19.89
CA HIS A 657 29.25 10.32 18.63
C HIS A 657 28.50 8.99 18.82
N GLY A 658 27.88 8.80 19.99
CA GLY A 658 27.29 7.53 20.41
C GLY A 658 28.29 6.37 20.54
N GLY A 659 29.54 6.63 20.92
CA GLY A 659 30.62 5.65 21.02
C GLY A 659 31.11 5.19 19.65
N ARG A 660 31.51 6.14 18.79
CA ARG A 660 32.03 5.87 17.42
C ARG A 660 33.30 6.66 17.05
N GLN A 661 33.82 7.47 17.97
CA GLN A 661 34.94 8.38 17.76
C GLN A 661 36.10 8.07 18.71
N LEU A 662 36.35 8.88 19.74
CA LEU A 662 37.36 8.59 20.76
C LEU A 662 36.81 7.55 21.76
N ASP A 663 37.51 6.42 21.88
CA ASP A 663 37.21 5.38 22.88
C ASP A 663 37.68 5.80 24.28
N GLU A 664 37.26 5.08 25.32
CA GLU A 664 37.48 5.41 26.75
C GLU A 664 36.93 6.80 27.18
N THR A 665 36.10 7.45 26.34
CA THR A 665 35.37 8.66 26.70
C THR A 665 34.27 8.39 27.74
N PRO A 666 33.94 9.37 28.61
CA PRO A 666 32.82 9.23 29.53
C PRO A 666 31.49 9.02 28.79
N ALA A 667 30.51 8.43 29.47
CA ALA A 667 29.15 8.44 28.96
C ALA A 667 28.63 9.88 28.91
N THR A 668 27.89 10.23 27.86
CA THR A 668 27.35 11.59 27.66
C THR A 668 26.47 12.04 28.82
N ILE A 669 25.76 11.11 29.47
CA ILE A 669 24.94 11.35 30.66
C ILE A 669 25.75 11.69 31.92
N ASP A 670 27.01 11.26 32.01
CA ASP A 670 27.91 11.54 33.14
C ASP A 670 28.70 12.85 32.92
N ALA A 671 28.97 13.21 31.67
CA ALA A 671 29.53 14.52 31.30
C ALA A 671 28.49 15.66 31.40
N LEU A 672 27.21 15.35 31.16
CA LEU A 672 26.12 16.31 31.10
C LEU A 672 25.97 17.21 32.34
N PRO A 673 26.03 16.75 33.61
CA PRO A 673 25.84 17.63 34.77
C PRO A 673 26.92 18.71 34.90
N ALA A 674 28.17 18.39 34.57
CA ALA A 674 29.27 19.34 34.61
C ALA A 674 29.17 20.37 33.46
N CYS A 675 28.71 19.94 32.29
CA CYS A 675 28.38 20.81 31.16
C CYS A 675 27.17 21.72 31.48
N ALA A 676 26.15 21.15 32.12
CA ALA A 676 25.07 21.79 32.88
C ALA A 676 25.54 22.99 33.72
N GLN A 677 26.41 22.68 34.68
CA GLN A 677 26.98 23.63 35.61
C GLN A 677 27.89 24.66 34.95
N ALA A 678 28.53 24.34 33.82
CA ALA A 678 29.28 25.29 33.02
C ALA A 678 28.35 26.30 32.32
N ALA A 679 27.37 25.83 31.55
CA ALA A 679 26.48 26.69 30.76
C ALA A 679 25.77 27.76 31.60
N ARG A 680 25.26 27.39 32.79
CA ARG A 680 24.55 28.30 33.71
C ARG A 680 23.38 29.03 33.03
N GLY A 681 22.70 28.37 32.10
CA GLY A 681 21.61 28.94 31.29
C GLY A 681 22.04 29.99 30.25
N ARG A 682 23.34 30.23 30.03
CA ARG A 682 23.84 31.18 29.02
C ARG A 682 23.84 30.61 27.59
N ILE A 683 23.72 29.31 27.45
CA ILE A 683 23.70 28.56 26.19
C ILE A 683 22.82 27.32 26.39
N ARG A 684 22.10 26.91 25.34
CA ARG A 684 21.24 25.72 25.35
C ARG A 684 22.07 24.44 25.25
N ILE A 685 21.58 23.37 25.86
CA ILE A 685 22.24 22.07 25.87
C ILE A 685 21.28 20.99 25.38
N HIS A 686 21.71 20.25 24.37
CA HIS A 686 21.12 18.98 23.97
C HIS A 686 22.08 17.84 24.33
N VAL A 687 21.61 16.59 24.26
CA VAL A 687 22.46 15.40 24.45
C VAL A 687 22.14 14.30 23.45
N ASP A 688 23.15 13.54 23.03
CA ASP A 688 23.00 12.27 22.30
C ASP A 688 23.70 11.11 23.03
N GLY A 689 23.64 9.91 22.45
CA GLY A 689 24.28 8.71 23.00
C GLY A 689 23.45 8.06 24.11
N GLY A 690 23.52 6.73 24.19
CA GLY A 690 22.84 5.96 25.25
C GLY A 690 21.31 5.86 25.18
N ILE A 691 20.56 6.92 24.85
CA ILE A 691 19.09 7.02 24.98
C ILE A 691 18.34 5.85 24.32
N ARG A 692 17.58 5.04 25.08
CA ARG A 692 16.75 3.93 24.57
C ARG A 692 15.30 3.93 25.04
N SER A 693 14.97 4.63 26.12
CA SER A 693 13.64 4.63 26.72
C SER A 693 13.15 6.05 27.04
N GLY A 694 11.84 6.21 27.28
CA GLY A 694 11.30 7.46 27.84
C GLY A 694 11.90 7.83 29.20
N VAL A 695 12.37 6.82 29.97
CA VAL A 695 13.15 7.03 31.19
C VAL A 695 14.54 7.62 30.88
N ASP A 696 15.17 7.27 29.76
CA ASP A 696 16.44 7.88 29.36
C ASP A 696 16.27 9.28 28.77
N ILE A 697 15.14 9.55 28.10
CA ILE A 697 14.77 10.91 27.70
C ILE A 697 14.51 11.77 28.94
N PHE A 698 13.81 11.22 29.95
CA PHE A 698 13.70 11.86 31.26
C PHE A 698 15.11 12.13 31.80
N LYS A 699 15.93 11.11 32.08
CA LYS A 699 17.29 11.16 32.68
C LYS A 699 18.19 12.32 32.26
N ALA A 700 18.19 12.70 30.99
CA ALA A 700 19.00 13.80 30.50
C ALA A 700 18.57 15.17 31.05
N LEU A 701 17.26 15.45 31.03
CA LEU A 701 16.80 16.84 30.98
C LEU A 701 17.13 17.64 32.27
N ALA A 702 16.86 17.15 33.48
CA ALA A 702 17.18 17.82 34.76
C ALA A 702 18.60 17.53 35.25
N LEU A 703 19.40 16.78 34.49
CA LEU A 703 20.86 16.87 34.54
C LEU A 703 21.38 18.04 33.68
N GLY A 704 20.50 18.73 32.94
CA GLY A 704 20.75 20.04 32.32
C GLY A 704 20.52 20.13 30.81
N ALA A 705 19.80 19.19 30.20
CA ALA A 705 19.46 19.22 28.77
C ALA A 705 18.02 19.70 28.50
N GLU A 706 17.83 20.32 27.33
CA GLU A 706 16.54 20.76 26.77
C GLU A 706 15.97 19.75 25.74
N CYS A 707 16.83 18.93 25.12
CA CYS A 707 16.41 17.91 24.15
C CYS A 707 17.38 16.72 24.08
N CYS A 708 16.82 15.55 23.75
CA CYS A 708 17.54 14.29 23.55
C CYS A 708 17.50 13.84 22.09
N TRP A 709 18.66 13.51 21.50
CA TRP A 709 18.75 13.06 20.11
C TRP A 709 18.92 11.53 20.03
N VAL A 710 18.06 10.88 19.24
CA VAL A 710 17.96 9.42 19.15
C VAL A 710 18.48 8.93 17.79
N GLY A 711 19.67 8.33 17.78
CA GLY A 711 20.26 7.73 16.58
C GLY A 711 19.82 6.29 16.34
N ARG A 712 20.59 5.32 16.84
CA ARG A 712 20.44 3.88 16.52
C ARG A 712 18.98 3.34 16.59
N PRO A 713 18.14 3.66 17.60
CA PRO A 713 16.76 3.14 17.65
C PRO A 713 15.87 3.52 16.46
N ALA A 714 16.04 4.72 15.89
CA ALA A 714 15.28 5.12 14.70
C ALA A 714 15.68 4.28 13.47
N LEU A 715 16.99 4.00 13.32
CA LEU A 715 17.52 3.12 12.27
C LEU A 715 17.05 1.67 12.45
N TRP A 716 16.92 1.19 13.70
CA TRP A 716 16.39 -0.14 14.01
C TRP A 716 14.90 -0.27 13.65
N GLY A 717 14.10 0.76 13.95
CA GLY A 717 12.68 0.80 13.55
C GLY A 717 12.49 0.81 12.03
N LEU A 718 13.30 1.60 11.31
CA LEU A 718 13.31 1.63 9.86
C LEU A 718 13.65 0.25 9.26
N ALA A 719 14.71 -0.39 9.75
CA ALA A 719 15.08 -1.74 9.32
C ALA A 719 13.97 -2.76 9.57
N TRP A 720 13.37 -2.74 10.77
CA TRP A 720 12.28 -3.67 11.14
C TRP A 720 11.08 -3.60 10.18
N LEU A 721 10.63 -2.40 9.83
CA LEU A 721 9.54 -2.19 8.86
C LEU A 721 9.89 -2.82 7.50
N THR A 722 11.09 -2.57 6.98
CA THR A 722 11.52 -3.13 5.68
C THR A 722 11.70 -4.66 5.67
N MET A 723 11.82 -5.30 6.84
CA MET A 723 11.96 -6.75 6.97
C MET A 723 10.60 -7.45 7.19
N THR A 724 9.66 -6.82 7.91
CA THR A 724 8.31 -7.37 8.11
C THR A 724 7.46 -7.30 6.85
N GLU A 725 7.63 -6.27 6.01
CA GLU A 725 7.00 -6.19 4.68
C GLU A 725 7.36 -7.36 3.73
N GLN A 726 8.42 -8.14 4.02
CA GLN A 726 8.93 -9.18 3.13
C GLN A 726 8.63 -10.62 3.57
N THR A 727 8.15 -10.86 4.80
CA THR A 727 8.34 -12.19 5.44
C THR A 727 7.11 -12.94 5.96
N GLN A 728 5.96 -12.30 6.24
CA GLN A 728 4.78 -13.07 6.70
C GLN A 728 3.43 -12.57 6.15
N GLN A 729 2.67 -13.52 5.59
CA GLN A 729 1.29 -13.37 5.13
C GLN A 729 0.38 -13.94 6.23
N PRO A 730 -0.61 -13.18 6.73
CA PRO A 730 -1.24 -13.41 8.03
C PRO A 730 -1.90 -14.79 8.18
N ASP A 731 -1.93 -15.31 9.41
CA ASP A 731 -2.40 -16.66 9.72
C ASP A 731 -3.90 -16.85 9.46
N TYR A 732 -4.68 -15.80 9.72
CA TYR A 732 -6.13 -15.78 9.52
C TYR A 732 -6.52 -15.27 8.12
N HIS A 733 -7.43 -15.98 7.47
CA HIS A 733 -8.07 -15.56 6.22
C HIS A 733 -9.61 -15.61 6.35
N LEU A 734 -10.26 -14.44 6.32
CA LEU A 734 -11.70 -14.26 6.44
C LEU A 734 -12.36 -14.26 5.06
N ILE A 735 -13.23 -15.23 4.78
CA ILE A 735 -14.06 -15.25 3.57
C ILE A 735 -15.47 -14.81 3.96
N GLY A 736 -15.97 -13.74 3.32
CA GLY A 736 -17.20 -13.06 3.72
C GLY A 736 -18.02 -12.50 2.56
N THR A 737 -19.20 -11.98 2.86
CA THR A 737 -20.05 -11.22 1.92
C THR A 737 -20.08 -9.75 2.29
N HIS A 738 -20.39 -8.87 1.33
CA HIS A 738 -20.36 -7.41 1.51
C HIS A 738 -21.03 -6.96 2.81
N THR A 739 -20.25 -6.32 3.69
CA THR A 739 -20.68 -6.02 5.06
C THR A 739 -21.70 -4.89 5.13
N ARG A 740 -21.98 -4.14 4.05
CA ARG A 740 -23.20 -3.29 3.90
C ARG A 740 -24.50 -4.04 4.20
N TYR A 741 -24.53 -5.34 3.91
CA TYR A 741 -25.70 -6.20 4.12
C TYR A 741 -25.42 -7.39 5.04
N SER A 742 -24.19 -7.93 5.01
CA SER A 742 -23.79 -9.13 5.74
C SER A 742 -23.56 -8.86 7.23
N SER A 743 -24.65 -8.81 8.01
CA SER A 743 -24.63 -8.77 9.47
C SER A 743 -23.90 -9.94 10.14
N TRP A 744 -23.55 -10.99 9.40
CA TRP A 744 -22.80 -12.14 9.88
C TRP A 744 -21.30 -11.94 9.68
N THR A 745 -20.88 -11.51 8.48
CA THR A 745 -19.47 -11.20 8.18
C THR A 745 -19.02 -9.99 9.01
N SER A 746 -19.87 -8.97 9.14
CA SER A 746 -19.54 -7.77 9.89
C SER A 746 -19.19 -8.06 11.34
N ARG A 747 -19.81 -9.05 12.02
CA ARG A 747 -19.47 -9.40 13.42
C ARG A 747 -18.01 -9.81 13.58
N VAL A 748 -17.52 -10.64 12.66
CA VAL A 748 -16.15 -11.17 12.69
C VAL A 748 -15.15 -10.07 12.32
N GLU A 749 -15.44 -9.31 11.25
CA GLU A 749 -14.68 -8.11 10.84
C GLU A 749 -14.56 -7.11 12.01
N THR A 750 -15.67 -6.83 12.70
CA THR A 750 -15.76 -5.94 13.87
C THR A 750 -14.87 -6.39 15.03
N VAL A 751 -14.71 -7.71 15.26
CA VAL A 751 -13.80 -8.25 16.29
C VAL A 751 -12.33 -8.17 15.85
N LEU A 752 -12.02 -8.59 14.62
CA LEU A 752 -10.65 -8.59 14.10
C LEU A 752 -10.07 -7.17 14.07
N GLU A 753 -10.83 -6.20 13.56
CA GLU A 753 -10.43 -4.79 13.47
C GLU A 753 -10.27 -4.14 14.87
N TYR A 754 -11.20 -4.36 15.81
CA TYR A 754 -11.11 -3.73 17.14
C TYR A 754 -9.87 -4.18 17.93
N PHE A 755 -9.62 -5.49 17.92
CA PHE A 755 -8.50 -6.08 18.64
C PHE A 755 -7.20 -6.08 17.81
N ASN A 756 -7.21 -5.46 16.62
CA ASN A 756 -6.06 -5.34 15.71
C ASN A 756 -5.42 -6.70 15.35
N ILE A 757 -6.24 -7.75 15.25
CA ILE A 757 -5.81 -9.12 14.96
C ILE A 757 -5.42 -9.22 13.47
N PRO A 758 -4.15 -9.53 13.12
CA PRO A 758 -3.72 -9.52 11.72
C PRO A 758 -4.41 -10.60 10.88
N TYR A 759 -5.15 -10.18 9.86
CA TYR A 759 -5.89 -11.07 8.97
C TYR A 759 -5.78 -10.63 7.51
N SER A 760 -6.19 -11.51 6.61
CA SER A 760 -6.47 -11.19 5.21
C SER A 760 -7.93 -11.49 4.90
N ALA A 761 -8.52 -10.82 3.91
CA ALA A 761 -9.94 -10.93 3.61
C ALA A 761 -10.21 -11.27 2.14
N GLN A 762 -11.22 -12.10 1.88
CA GLN A 762 -11.85 -12.29 0.58
C GLN A 762 -13.36 -11.99 0.70
N ILE A 763 -13.81 -10.91 0.07
CA ILE A 763 -15.24 -10.63 -0.06
C ILE A 763 -15.75 -11.26 -1.36
N ILE A 764 -16.83 -12.04 -1.26
CA ILE A 764 -17.48 -12.74 -2.37
C ILE A 764 -18.93 -12.28 -2.52
N HIS A 765 -19.46 -12.34 -3.75
CA HIS A 765 -20.86 -12.00 -4.00
C HIS A 765 -21.81 -13.09 -3.48
N LEU A 766 -23.05 -12.74 -3.11
CA LEU A 766 -24.00 -13.65 -2.46
C LEU A 766 -24.33 -14.90 -3.32
N SER A 767 -24.33 -14.76 -4.65
CA SER A 767 -24.51 -15.88 -5.58
C SER A 767 -23.36 -16.89 -5.60
N GLU A 768 -22.20 -16.53 -5.06
CA GLU A 768 -20.97 -17.34 -5.10
C GLU A 768 -20.71 -18.10 -3.81
N VAL A 769 -21.43 -17.79 -2.73
CA VAL A 769 -21.25 -18.43 -1.41
C VAL A 769 -21.35 -19.96 -1.51
N LYS A 770 -22.30 -20.48 -2.32
CA LYS A 770 -22.46 -21.93 -2.56
C LYS A 770 -21.30 -22.59 -3.33
N LYS A 771 -20.38 -21.83 -3.92
CA LYS A 771 -19.17 -22.36 -4.59
C LYS A 771 -18.03 -22.64 -3.59
N ILE A 772 -18.04 -21.98 -2.42
CA ILE A 772 -16.92 -21.92 -1.48
C ILE A 772 -17.30 -22.49 -0.10
N SER A 773 -18.55 -22.28 0.32
CA SER A 773 -19.11 -22.78 1.56
C SER A 773 -20.08 -23.94 1.31
N HIS A 774 -19.77 -25.11 1.87
CA HIS A 774 -20.62 -26.31 1.81
C HIS A 774 -21.99 -26.11 2.48
N THR A 775 -22.10 -25.18 3.43
CA THR A 775 -23.36 -24.82 4.10
C THR A 775 -24.17 -23.80 3.31
N GLY A 776 -23.59 -23.17 2.28
CA GLY A 776 -24.17 -22.02 1.59
C GLY A 776 -24.19 -20.74 2.42
N LEU A 777 -23.44 -20.68 3.54
CA LEU A 777 -23.37 -19.55 4.46
C LEU A 777 -21.94 -19.03 4.66
N VAL A 778 -21.81 -17.75 5.02
CA VAL A 778 -20.56 -17.04 5.37
C VAL A 778 -20.85 -16.13 6.58
N PRO A 779 -19.86 -15.77 7.43
CA PRO A 779 -18.40 -15.88 7.22
C PRO A 779 -17.85 -17.30 7.33
N LEU A 780 -16.67 -17.49 6.73
CA LEU A 780 -15.75 -18.57 7.01
C LEU A 780 -14.43 -17.98 7.52
N LEU A 781 -13.76 -18.64 8.45
CA LEU A 781 -12.35 -18.35 8.77
C LEU A 781 -11.49 -19.57 8.39
N GLU A 782 -10.51 -19.35 7.54
CA GLU A 782 -9.37 -20.25 7.35
C GLU A 782 -8.24 -19.82 8.29
N CYS A 783 -7.58 -20.79 8.93
CA CYS A 783 -6.46 -20.56 9.84
C CYS A 783 -5.29 -21.45 9.41
N ARG A 784 -4.17 -20.86 8.99
CA ARG A 784 -3.11 -21.60 8.27
C ARG A 784 -2.29 -22.48 9.19
N SER A 785 -2.11 -22.07 10.45
CA SER A 785 -1.53 -22.85 11.55
C SER A 785 -2.33 -24.13 11.87
N LEU A 786 -3.64 -24.14 11.60
CA LEU A 786 -4.49 -25.35 11.69
C LEU A 786 -4.44 -26.24 10.43
N GLY A 787 -3.72 -25.82 9.39
CA GLY A 787 -3.56 -26.56 8.14
C GLY A 787 -4.61 -26.23 7.06
N PRO A 788 -4.32 -26.56 5.79
CA PRO A 788 -4.99 -25.98 4.61
C PRO A 788 -6.46 -26.39 4.40
N ASN A 789 -7.00 -27.29 5.23
CA ASN A 789 -8.34 -27.85 5.07
C ASN A 789 -9.32 -27.45 6.20
N ILE A 790 -8.87 -26.74 7.23
CA ILE A 790 -9.74 -26.37 8.37
C ILE A 790 -10.41 -25.02 8.11
N ARG A 791 -11.72 -25.07 7.89
CA ARG A 791 -12.62 -23.92 7.67
C ARG A 791 -13.64 -23.81 8.81
N LEU A 792 -13.44 -22.84 9.68
CA LEU A 792 -14.42 -22.50 10.71
C LEU A 792 -15.62 -21.82 10.05
N ASN A 793 -16.80 -22.37 10.30
CA ASN A 793 -18.08 -21.82 9.86
C ASN A 793 -18.75 -21.14 11.07
N ASP A 794 -19.69 -20.24 10.79
CA ASP A 794 -20.44 -19.43 11.77
C ASP A 794 -19.65 -18.32 12.51
N SER A 795 -20.31 -17.16 12.61
CA SER A 795 -19.83 -15.96 13.29
C SER A 795 -19.53 -16.13 14.79
N LEU A 796 -20.25 -16.97 15.54
CA LEU A 796 -20.00 -17.14 16.98
C LEU A 796 -18.90 -18.16 17.22
N ALA A 797 -18.90 -19.28 16.48
CA ALA A 797 -17.80 -20.24 16.53
C ALA A 797 -16.45 -19.61 16.11
N ILE A 798 -16.44 -18.77 15.07
CA ILE A 798 -15.25 -18.02 14.67
C ILE A 798 -14.79 -17.05 15.79
N CYS A 799 -15.71 -16.30 16.42
CA CYS A 799 -15.34 -15.37 17.48
C CYS A 799 -14.87 -16.07 18.77
N GLU A 800 -15.43 -17.22 19.13
CA GLU A 800 -14.92 -18.05 20.23
C GLU A 800 -13.52 -18.60 19.93
N PHE A 801 -13.29 -19.09 18.70
CA PHE A 801 -11.95 -19.52 18.27
C PHE A 801 -10.92 -18.39 18.29
N LEU A 802 -11.29 -17.17 17.88
CA LEU A 802 -10.41 -16.00 18.00
C LEU A 802 -10.13 -15.65 19.47
N ALA A 803 -11.09 -15.83 20.38
CA ALA A 803 -10.89 -15.61 21.81
C ALA A 803 -10.05 -16.71 22.49
N GLU A 804 -10.07 -17.94 21.95
CA GLU A 804 -9.19 -19.04 22.35
C GLU A 804 -7.76 -18.85 21.83
N SER A 805 -7.61 -18.39 20.58
CA SER A 805 -6.31 -18.26 19.89
C SER A 805 -5.52 -16.99 20.27
N ASN A 806 -6.19 -15.97 20.80
CA ASN A 806 -5.60 -14.69 21.20
C ASN A 806 -5.99 -14.34 22.67
N PRO A 807 -5.67 -15.21 23.66
CA PRO A 807 -6.18 -15.13 25.02
C PRO A 807 -5.75 -13.86 25.77
N GLU A 808 -4.59 -13.30 25.42
CA GLU A 808 -4.05 -12.05 25.96
C GLU A 808 -4.89 -10.81 25.61
N LEU A 809 -5.67 -10.84 24.51
CA LEU A 809 -6.47 -9.71 24.04
C LEU A 809 -7.80 -9.56 24.80
N ASN A 810 -8.28 -10.61 25.49
CA ASN A 810 -9.51 -10.58 26.31
C ASN A 810 -10.79 -10.23 25.52
N LEU A 811 -10.99 -10.87 24.36
CA LEU A 811 -12.19 -10.71 23.52
C LEU A 811 -13.53 -10.97 24.25
N TRP A 812 -13.46 -11.68 25.39
CA TRP A 812 -14.51 -11.76 26.40
C TRP A 812 -14.02 -11.17 27.74
N PRO A 813 -14.92 -10.62 28.58
CA PRO A 813 -14.58 -10.05 29.89
C PRO A 813 -13.70 -10.95 30.77
N ARG A 814 -12.84 -10.35 31.59
CA ARG A 814 -11.97 -11.10 32.51
C ARG A 814 -12.76 -11.77 33.64
N ASP A 815 -13.67 -11.04 34.28
CA ASP A 815 -14.55 -11.62 35.31
C ASP A 815 -15.43 -12.77 34.75
N ARG A 816 -15.53 -13.84 35.54
CA ARG A 816 -16.22 -15.08 35.15
C ARG A 816 -17.74 -14.88 34.98
N GLN A 817 -18.36 -14.03 35.79
CA GLN A 817 -19.80 -13.75 35.74
C GLN A 817 -20.12 -12.86 34.54
N LEU A 818 -19.37 -11.79 34.31
CA LEU A 818 -19.53 -10.94 33.13
C LEU A 818 -19.28 -11.70 31.82
N ARG A 819 -18.27 -12.59 31.78
CA ARG A 819 -18.01 -13.46 30.63
C ARG A 819 -19.14 -14.47 30.35
N ALA A 820 -19.76 -15.02 31.38
CA ALA A 820 -20.93 -15.89 31.22
C ALA A 820 -22.14 -15.12 30.67
N LEU A 821 -22.39 -13.92 31.18
CA LEU A 821 -23.47 -13.05 30.71
C LEU A 821 -23.24 -12.54 29.28
N ALA A 822 -21.99 -12.17 28.92
CA ALA A 822 -21.62 -11.74 27.58
C ALA A 822 -21.85 -12.84 26.53
N ARG A 823 -21.41 -14.07 26.82
CA ARG A 823 -21.68 -15.24 25.98
C ARG A 823 -23.18 -15.52 25.86
N SER A 824 -23.93 -15.42 26.96
CA SER A 824 -25.40 -15.59 26.95
C SER A 824 -26.09 -14.55 26.06
N ALA A 825 -25.72 -13.27 26.17
CA ALA A 825 -26.30 -12.20 25.37
C ALA A 825 -25.93 -12.30 23.88
N ALA A 826 -24.70 -12.70 23.56
CA ALA A 826 -24.26 -12.99 22.20
C ALA A 826 -25.04 -14.17 21.58
N ALA A 827 -25.21 -15.27 22.33
CA ALA A 827 -26.00 -16.43 21.89
C ALA A 827 -27.50 -16.11 21.73
N GLU A 828 -28.07 -15.29 22.62
CA GLU A 828 -29.46 -14.83 22.53
C GLU A 828 -29.69 -13.92 21.32
N MET A 829 -28.78 -12.99 21.04
CA MET A 829 -28.79 -12.20 19.80
C MET A 829 -28.64 -13.12 18.57
N HIS A 830 -27.71 -14.07 18.63
CA HIS A 830 -27.40 -14.97 17.53
C HIS A 830 -28.59 -15.86 17.14
N SER A 831 -29.30 -16.43 18.11
CA SER A 831 -30.41 -17.36 17.90
C SER A 831 -31.81 -16.71 17.87
N GLY A 832 -31.98 -15.55 18.50
CA GLY A 832 -33.27 -14.86 18.65
C GLY A 832 -33.58 -13.80 17.58
N PHE A 833 -34.59 -12.98 17.87
CA PHE A 833 -34.96 -11.78 17.11
C PHE A 833 -35.23 -12.05 15.61
N SER A 834 -35.97 -13.11 15.32
CA SER A 834 -36.28 -13.54 13.95
C SER A 834 -37.17 -12.55 13.21
N THR A 835 -38.08 -11.84 13.89
CA THR A 835 -38.92 -10.82 13.25
C THR A 835 -38.09 -9.63 12.81
N LEU A 836 -37.19 -9.14 13.68
CA LEU A 836 -36.23 -8.08 13.34
C LEU A 836 -35.22 -8.53 12.28
N ARG A 837 -34.79 -9.79 12.32
CA ARG A 837 -33.83 -10.34 11.34
C ARG A 837 -34.42 -10.44 9.94
N ASN A 838 -35.66 -10.91 9.82
CA ASN A 838 -36.29 -11.24 8.55
C ASN A 838 -37.00 -10.04 7.91
N ASN A 839 -37.62 -9.16 8.71
CA ASN A 839 -38.45 -8.07 8.19
C ASN A 839 -37.73 -6.71 8.18
N TYR A 840 -36.59 -6.60 8.89
CA TYR A 840 -35.79 -5.38 9.01
C TYR A 840 -34.34 -5.74 8.69
N GLY A 841 -34.10 -6.06 7.42
CA GLY A 841 -32.80 -6.50 6.91
C GLY A 841 -31.67 -5.52 7.26
N THR A 842 -30.46 -6.02 7.45
CA THR A 842 -29.33 -5.13 7.70
C THR A 842 -28.96 -4.42 6.40
N ASN A 843 -29.06 -3.09 6.38
CA ASN A 843 -28.57 -2.23 5.32
C ASN A 843 -27.90 -1.02 5.99
N PHE A 844 -26.59 -1.13 6.22
CA PHE A 844 -25.80 -0.26 7.10
C PHE A 844 -25.62 1.20 6.61
N ILE A 845 -26.42 1.68 5.65
CA ILE A 845 -26.47 3.10 5.24
C ILE A 845 -27.87 3.65 5.04
N ALA A 846 -28.85 2.76 4.90
CA ALA A 846 -30.21 3.12 4.57
C ALA A 846 -30.82 3.93 5.72
N ARG A 847 -31.68 4.85 5.33
CA ARG A 847 -32.46 5.71 6.21
C ARG A 847 -33.91 5.67 5.74
N TYR A 848 -34.80 5.18 6.59
CA TYR A 848 -36.24 5.30 6.39
C TYR A 848 -36.79 6.37 7.34
N THR A 849 -37.58 7.30 6.81
CA THR A 849 -38.33 8.30 7.60
C THR A 849 -39.81 8.27 7.19
N GLY A 850 -40.65 9.05 7.89
CA GLY A 850 -42.10 8.94 7.76
C GLY A 850 -42.67 7.82 8.63
N ASN A 851 -43.71 7.14 8.14
CA ASN A 851 -44.56 6.23 8.92
C ASN A 851 -44.08 4.76 8.84
N VAL A 852 -42.79 4.52 9.14
CA VAL A 852 -42.15 3.19 9.02
C VAL A 852 -42.94 2.15 9.84
N PRO A 853 -43.42 1.04 9.23
CA PRO A 853 -44.25 0.08 9.93
C PRO A 853 -43.42 -0.77 10.90
N VAL A 854 -43.74 -0.70 12.20
CA VAL A 854 -43.19 -1.61 13.22
C VAL A 854 -44.31 -2.53 13.72
N SER A 855 -44.22 -3.82 13.40
CA SER A 855 -45.23 -4.81 13.81
C SER A 855 -45.21 -5.05 15.32
N GLU A 856 -46.33 -5.46 15.92
CA GLU A 856 -46.41 -5.73 17.37
C GLU A 856 -45.40 -6.79 17.85
N GLN A 857 -45.01 -7.73 16.99
CA GLN A 857 -43.96 -8.69 17.30
C GLN A 857 -42.56 -8.07 17.22
N ALA A 858 -42.31 -7.17 16.26
CA ALA A 858 -41.06 -6.41 16.18
C ALA A 858 -40.90 -5.43 17.36
N LYS A 859 -42.00 -4.83 17.86
CA LYS A 859 -41.99 -3.99 19.08
C LYS A 859 -41.54 -4.79 20.30
N LYS A 860 -42.11 -5.98 20.53
CA LYS A 860 -41.69 -6.88 21.63
C LYS A 860 -40.24 -7.33 21.51
N GLU A 861 -39.75 -7.55 20.29
CA GLU A 861 -38.34 -7.86 20.05
C GLU A 861 -37.42 -6.66 20.33
N VAL A 862 -37.84 -5.43 19.99
CA VAL A 862 -37.16 -4.18 20.36
C VAL A 862 -37.13 -3.98 21.87
N GLU A 863 -38.26 -4.10 22.56
CA GLU A 863 -38.35 -4.01 24.02
C GLU A 863 -37.42 -5.01 24.71
N ARG A 864 -37.38 -6.26 24.23
CA ARG A 864 -36.47 -7.29 24.75
C ARG A 864 -34.99 -6.94 24.53
N LEU A 865 -34.62 -6.36 23.38
CA LEU A 865 -33.24 -5.90 23.13
C LEU A 865 -32.84 -4.78 24.09
N LEU A 866 -33.71 -3.79 24.30
CA LEU A 866 -33.47 -2.69 25.23
C LEU A 866 -33.34 -3.20 26.68
N VAL A 867 -34.14 -4.19 27.08
CA VAL A 867 -34.04 -4.87 28.38
C VAL A 867 -32.73 -5.66 28.53
N ILE A 868 -32.23 -6.31 27.47
CA ILE A 868 -30.93 -7.01 27.49
C ILE A 868 -29.79 -6.00 27.71
N TRP A 869 -29.78 -4.88 26.97
CA TRP A 869 -28.73 -3.88 27.09
C TRP A 869 -28.74 -3.18 28.46
N ASP A 870 -29.92 -2.84 28.99
CA ASP A 870 -30.06 -2.30 30.33
C ASP A 870 -29.63 -3.32 31.41
N ASN A 871 -30.06 -4.58 31.31
CA ASN A 871 -29.63 -5.63 32.24
C ASN A 871 -28.11 -5.87 32.20
N ALA A 872 -27.51 -5.87 31.01
CA ALA A 872 -26.06 -5.98 30.84
C ALA A 872 -25.35 -4.82 31.54
N ARG A 873 -25.59 -3.57 31.12
CA ARG A 873 -24.93 -2.38 31.67
C ARG A 873 -25.14 -2.23 33.18
N ARG A 874 -26.34 -2.47 33.70
CA ARG A 874 -26.64 -2.39 35.15
C ARG A 874 -25.90 -3.44 35.97
N THR A 875 -25.84 -4.68 35.48
CA THR A 875 -25.12 -5.78 36.16
C THR A 875 -23.61 -5.57 36.09
N THR A 876 -23.11 -5.15 34.93
CA THR A 876 -21.70 -4.78 34.68
C THR A 876 -21.23 -3.69 35.61
N LYS A 877 -21.95 -2.56 35.72
CA LYS A 877 -21.60 -1.47 36.64
C LYS A 877 -21.48 -1.93 38.09
N ALA A 878 -22.46 -2.69 38.58
CA ALA A 878 -22.42 -3.23 39.94
C ALA A 878 -21.21 -4.15 40.14
N ARG A 879 -20.97 -5.06 39.20
CA ARG A 879 -19.90 -6.06 39.28
C ARG A 879 -18.49 -5.47 39.17
N LEU A 880 -18.28 -4.48 38.29
CA LEU A 880 -16.98 -3.81 38.18
C LEU A 880 -16.71 -2.91 39.40
N ALA A 881 -17.74 -2.33 40.01
CA ALA A 881 -17.61 -1.63 41.29
C ALA A 881 -17.26 -2.58 42.45
N GLU A 882 -17.82 -3.80 42.50
CA GLU A 882 -17.39 -4.83 43.47
C GLU A 882 -15.92 -5.24 43.29
N LEU A 883 -15.45 -5.30 42.04
CA LEU A 883 -14.09 -5.70 41.68
C LEU A 883 -13.06 -4.55 41.76
N ASN A 884 -13.51 -3.30 41.93
CA ASN A 884 -12.72 -2.09 41.75
C ASN A 884 -12.00 -2.05 40.36
N GLU A 885 -12.68 -2.55 39.33
CA GLU A 885 -12.25 -2.46 37.93
C GLU A 885 -12.91 -1.26 37.23
N ARG A 886 -12.28 -0.77 36.16
CA ARG A 886 -12.80 0.39 35.40
C ARG A 886 -14.01 -0.03 34.56
N ASP A 887 -15.19 0.51 34.85
CA ASP A 887 -16.30 0.46 33.89
C ASP A 887 -15.95 1.29 32.66
N GLU A 888 -15.73 0.60 31.55
CA GLU A 888 -15.44 1.21 30.27
C GLU A 888 -16.70 1.52 29.45
N GLY A 889 -17.90 1.15 29.89
CA GLY A 889 -19.13 1.64 29.25
C GLY A 889 -19.65 0.81 28.07
N PHE A 890 -18.91 -0.19 27.62
CA PHE A 890 -19.44 -1.25 26.76
C PHE A 890 -20.37 -2.19 27.57
N LEU A 891 -21.11 -3.09 26.91
CA LEU A 891 -22.14 -3.91 27.57
C LEU A 891 -21.60 -4.66 28.80
N PHE A 892 -20.35 -5.13 28.72
CA PHE A 892 -19.68 -5.93 29.74
C PHE A 892 -18.35 -5.33 30.25
N GLY A 893 -18.23 -4.00 30.18
CA GLY A 893 -17.11 -3.24 30.72
C GLY A 893 -16.29 -2.65 29.59
N SER A 894 -15.17 -3.29 29.26
CA SER A 894 -14.45 -3.09 28.00
C SER A 894 -15.24 -3.68 26.83
N PHE A 895 -14.88 -3.29 25.60
CA PHE A 895 -15.45 -3.88 24.39
C PHE A 895 -15.29 -5.40 24.37
N SER A 896 -16.28 -6.10 23.80
CA SER A 896 -16.32 -7.56 23.77
C SER A 896 -16.98 -8.08 22.49
N ILE A 897 -16.88 -9.39 22.25
CA ILE A 897 -17.63 -10.09 21.19
C ILE A 897 -19.15 -9.82 21.30
N ALA A 898 -19.70 -9.60 22.51
CA ALA A 898 -21.12 -9.26 22.65
C ALA A 898 -21.47 -7.91 22.01
N ASP A 899 -20.62 -6.89 22.18
CA ASP A 899 -20.79 -5.56 21.56
C ASP A 899 -20.70 -5.66 20.02
N ALA A 900 -19.73 -6.42 19.51
CA ALA A 900 -19.62 -6.75 18.08
C ALA A 900 -20.86 -7.50 17.54
N PHE A 901 -21.52 -8.29 18.39
CA PHE A 901 -22.73 -9.04 18.04
C PHE A 901 -23.97 -8.15 17.96
N PHE A 902 -24.07 -7.10 18.79
CA PHE A 902 -25.15 -6.11 18.70
C PHE A 902 -24.88 -4.96 17.73
N TRP A 903 -23.65 -4.77 17.22
CA TRP A 903 -23.34 -3.74 16.22
C TRP A 903 -24.28 -3.75 14.99
N PRO A 904 -24.59 -4.89 14.34
CA PRO A 904 -25.56 -4.93 13.23
C PRO A 904 -27.03 -4.78 13.65
N VAL A 905 -27.30 -4.78 14.97
CA VAL A 905 -28.63 -4.54 15.56
C VAL A 905 -28.82 -3.05 15.80
N LEU A 906 -27.80 -2.34 16.31
CA LEU A 906 -27.80 -0.87 16.43
C LEU A 906 -28.13 -0.19 15.10
N TRP A 907 -27.58 -0.69 14.00
CA TRP A 907 -27.92 -0.17 12.67
C TRP A 907 -29.38 -0.39 12.29
N ARG A 908 -30.04 -1.48 12.70
CA ARG A 908 -31.49 -1.64 12.47
C ARG A 908 -32.29 -0.56 13.18
N PHE A 909 -31.95 -0.24 14.43
CA PHE A 909 -32.61 0.84 15.18
C PHE A 909 -32.53 2.17 14.43
N ARG A 910 -31.34 2.50 13.92
CA ARG A 910 -31.11 3.73 13.16
C ARG A 910 -31.77 3.72 11.79
N THR A 911 -31.54 2.69 10.99
CA THR A 911 -32.02 2.58 9.60
C THR A 911 -33.54 2.65 9.53
N TYR A 912 -34.24 1.94 10.41
CA TYR A 912 -35.70 1.87 10.43
C TYR A 912 -36.35 2.81 11.46
N ASN A 913 -35.57 3.66 12.13
CA ASN A 913 -36.00 4.55 13.21
C ASN A 913 -36.90 3.82 14.25
N LEU A 914 -36.41 2.67 14.74
CA LEU A 914 -37.15 1.83 15.70
C LEU A 914 -37.29 2.53 17.06
N PRO A 915 -38.38 2.28 17.80
CA PRO A 915 -38.69 3.03 19.03
C PRO A 915 -37.63 2.83 20.12
N LEU A 916 -37.32 3.93 20.81
CA LEU A 916 -36.40 4.00 21.96
C LEU A 916 -37.10 4.46 23.24
N ASP A 917 -38.44 4.51 23.25
CA ASP A 917 -39.24 5.08 24.34
C ASP A 917 -39.07 4.34 25.68
N THR A 918 -38.65 3.07 25.63
CA THR A 918 -38.36 2.21 26.80
C THR A 918 -36.86 2.01 27.05
N ALA A 919 -35.97 2.69 26.30
CA ALA A 919 -34.53 2.57 26.47
C ALA A 919 -34.06 3.25 27.77
N SER A 920 -33.24 2.57 28.56
CA SER A 920 -32.66 3.18 29.77
C SER A 920 -31.55 4.17 29.43
N PRO A 921 -31.21 5.12 30.31
CA PRO A 921 -30.08 6.03 30.11
C PRO A 921 -28.77 5.28 29.86
N ASP A 922 -28.55 4.14 30.52
CA ASP A 922 -27.33 3.34 30.36
C ASP A 922 -27.28 2.58 29.03
N ALA A 923 -28.44 2.12 28.52
CA ALA A 923 -28.54 1.56 27.17
C ALA A 923 -28.29 2.65 26.11
N LEU A 924 -28.92 3.82 26.24
CA LEU A 924 -28.72 4.96 25.31
C LEU A 924 -27.27 5.47 25.33
N ALA A 925 -26.66 5.54 26.50
CA ALA A 925 -25.26 5.90 26.67
C ALA A 925 -24.34 4.86 25.97
N TRP A 926 -24.61 3.56 26.11
CA TRP A 926 -23.89 2.53 25.36
C TRP A 926 -24.12 2.62 23.83
N MET A 927 -25.33 2.94 23.37
CA MET A 927 -25.60 3.16 21.94
C MET A 927 -24.73 4.31 21.42
N GLU A 928 -24.77 5.49 22.06
CA GLU A 928 -23.89 6.62 21.74
C GLU A 928 -22.41 6.25 21.79
N LYS A 929 -22.06 5.24 22.59
CA LYS A 929 -20.71 4.77 22.72
C LYS A 929 -20.20 3.99 21.51
N MET A 930 -20.97 3.02 21.05
CA MET A 930 -20.71 2.25 19.82
C MET A 930 -20.71 3.10 18.53
N TRP A 931 -21.08 4.39 18.60
CA TRP A 931 -21.43 5.22 17.46
C TRP A 931 -20.44 6.37 17.08
N ASN A 932 -19.24 6.64 17.65
CA ASN A 932 -18.60 7.99 17.51
C ASN A 932 -17.03 8.21 17.31
N ASN A 933 -16.14 7.25 17.00
CA ASN A 933 -14.79 7.24 17.66
C ASN A 933 -13.49 6.76 16.85
N PRO A 934 -12.40 6.13 17.42
CA PRO A 934 -11.22 5.53 16.66
C PRO A 934 -11.14 4.08 15.99
N THR A 935 -11.61 2.93 16.54
CA THR A 935 -11.74 1.56 15.88
C THR A 935 -13.13 1.00 15.44
N MET A 936 -14.26 1.12 16.16
CA MET A 936 -15.66 0.70 15.78
C MET A 936 -16.40 1.40 14.60
N GLN A 937 -17.24 2.42 14.86
CA GLN A 937 -18.39 2.93 14.10
C GLN A 937 -18.18 3.20 12.62
N ARG A 938 -16.97 3.57 12.16
CA ARG A 938 -16.61 3.68 10.73
C ARG A 938 -16.37 2.31 10.09
N LEU A 939 -16.90 1.26 10.73
CA LEU A 939 -17.75 0.29 10.06
C LEU A 939 -18.58 0.99 8.96
N ALA A 940 -19.14 2.17 9.29
CA ALA A 940 -19.79 3.15 8.42
C ALA A 940 -18.98 3.65 7.23
N HIS A 941 -17.64 3.63 7.30
CA HIS A 941 -16.76 3.89 6.17
C HIS A 941 -16.34 2.59 5.47
N HIS A 942 -16.64 1.40 6.01
CA HIS A 942 -17.26 0.36 5.16
C HIS A 942 -18.65 0.92 4.76
N TYR A 943 -19.71 0.12 4.67
CA TYR A 943 -21.12 0.58 4.59
C TYR A 943 -21.47 1.76 3.62
N TYR A 944 -21.18 3.06 3.88
CA TYR A 944 -21.22 4.14 2.85
C TYR A 944 -20.29 3.78 1.73
N ARG A 945 -19.05 3.61 2.14
CA ARG A 945 -18.01 2.99 1.38
C ARG A 945 -18.09 1.49 1.70
N GLN A 946 -19.30 0.91 1.61
CA GLN A 946 -19.64 -0.36 0.94
C GLN A 946 -21.01 -0.32 0.19
N ALA A 947 -21.43 0.86 -0.30
CA ALA A 947 -22.66 1.06 -1.07
C ALA A 947 -22.50 1.56 -2.51
N GLU A 948 -21.31 2.05 -2.87
CA GLU A 948 -21.12 2.83 -4.09
C GLU A 948 -20.96 1.93 -5.34
N ILE A 949 -20.11 0.89 -5.29
CA ILE A 949 -20.11 -0.18 -6.32
C ILE A 949 -21.48 -0.88 -6.35
N PRO A 950 -22.25 -0.83 -7.47
CA PRO A 950 -23.56 -1.45 -7.58
C PRO A 950 -23.48 -2.98 -7.72
N GLU A 951 -22.32 -3.56 -8.05
CA GLU A 951 -22.06 -5.00 -7.94
C GLU A 951 -22.13 -5.49 -6.48
N THR A 952 -22.04 -4.61 -5.47
CA THR A 952 -22.35 -4.94 -4.07
C THR A 952 -23.85 -4.94 -3.77
N ARG A 953 -24.67 -4.31 -4.62
CA ARG A 953 -26.05 -3.92 -4.33
C ARG A 953 -27.00 -5.11 -4.38
N ILE A 954 -27.48 -5.52 -3.21
CA ILE A 954 -28.50 -6.55 -3.09
C ILE A 954 -29.86 -5.85 -3.06
N ALA A 955 -30.51 -5.77 -4.23
CA ALA A 955 -31.77 -5.03 -4.40
C ALA A 955 -32.90 -5.44 -3.41
N HIS A 956 -32.90 -6.70 -2.94
CA HIS A 956 -33.82 -7.19 -1.91
C HIS A 956 -33.71 -6.48 -0.55
N TYR A 957 -32.61 -5.79 -0.27
CA TYR A 957 -32.36 -5.06 0.99
C TYR A 957 -32.34 -3.53 0.83
N ASP A 958 -32.48 -3.01 -0.39
CA ASP A 958 -32.68 -1.57 -0.65
C ASP A 958 -34.18 -1.28 -0.84
N ASP A 959 -34.66 -0.17 -0.28
CA ASP A 959 -36.05 0.29 -0.31
C ASP A 959 -37.14 -0.80 -0.13
N ILE A 960 -37.09 -1.53 1.00
CA ILE A 960 -38.02 -2.62 1.32
C ILE A 960 -39.47 -2.15 1.60
N PHE A 961 -39.75 -0.85 1.44
CA PHE A 961 -41.06 -0.22 1.61
C PHE A 961 -41.50 0.58 0.38
N HIS A 962 -40.91 0.32 -0.81
CA HIS A 962 -41.21 1.03 -2.07
C HIS A 962 -42.70 1.12 -2.45
N ASP A 963 -43.53 0.19 -1.96
CA ASP A 963 -45.00 0.17 -2.18
C ASP A 963 -45.78 1.16 -1.27
N ARG A 964 -45.12 2.11 -0.60
CA ARG A 964 -45.74 3.04 0.35
C ARG A 964 -45.25 4.49 0.25
N ASP A 965 -46.12 5.34 -0.30
CA ASP A 965 -45.91 6.80 -0.43
C ASP A 965 -45.69 7.56 0.90
N ASP A 966 -46.04 6.96 2.04
CA ASP A 966 -45.91 7.56 3.39
C ASP A 966 -44.63 7.13 4.15
N VAL A 967 -43.74 6.41 3.47
CA VAL A 967 -42.38 6.10 3.92
C VAL A 967 -41.39 6.72 2.93
N GLN A 968 -40.35 7.39 3.44
CA GLN A 968 -39.29 7.98 2.62
C GLN A 968 -38.01 7.19 2.81
N TYR A 969 -37.53 6.52 1.75
CA TYR A 969 -36.21 5.90 1.69
C TYR A 969 -35.14 6.91 1.27
N GLY A 970 -33.95 6.78 1.85
CA GLY A 970 -32.75 7.52 1.51
C GLY A 970 -31.54 6.93 2.21
N THR A 971 -30.48 7.73 2.32
CA THR A 971 -29.22 7.33 2.96
C THR A 971 -28.81 8.35 4.02
N PHE A 972 -28.07 7.91 5.03
CA PHE A 972 -27.36 8.84 5.91
C PHE A 972 -26.15 9.44 5.20
N LEU A 973 -25.73 10.65 5.61
CA LEU A 973 -24.48 11.26 5.15
C LEU A 973 -23.28 10.66 5.87
N GLU A 974 -22.15 10.56 5.18
CA GLU A 974 -20.85 10.18 5.75
C GLU A 974 -20.30 11.26 6.71
N GLY A 975 -19.56 10.85 7.74
CA GLY A 975 -18.99 11.78 8.75
C GLY A 975 -19.98 12.24 9.83
N TRP A 976 -21.09 11.52 9.99
CA TRP A 976 -22.10 11.75 11.03
C TRP A 976 -21.57 11.47 12.45
N THR A 977 -22.17 12.14 13.45
CA THR A 977 -22.02 11.85 14.89
C THR A 977 -23.39 11.60 15.51
N PHE A 978 -23.46 10.80 16.57
CA PHE A 978 -24.71 10.49 17.29
C PHE A 978 -24.71 11.14 18.68
N SER A 979 -25.86 11.63 19.14
CA SER A 979 -26.04 12.09 20.52
C SER A 979 -27.38 11.68 21.13
N VAL A 980 -27.38 11.28 22.40
CA VAL A 980 -28.59 10.86 23.16
C VAL A 980 -29.64 11.98 23.30
N ALA A 981 -29.25 13.25 23.14
CA ALA A 981 -30.18 14.38 23.18
C ALA A 981 -31.28 14.30 22.10
N GLU A 982 -30.98 13.66 20.96
CA GLU A 982 -31.94 13.43 19.88
C GLU A 982 -32.66 12.09 20.10
N LYS A 983 -33.85 12.11 20.73
CA LYS A 983 -34.69 10.91 20.96
C LYS A 983 -35.25 10.24 19.68
N ARG A 984 -34.75 10.63 18.49
CA ARG A 984 -35.01 10.06 17.16
C ARG A 984 -33.77 10.24 16.32
N PHE A 985 -33.52 9.33 15.38
CA PHE A 985 -32.34 9.40 14.51
C PHE A 985 -32.56 10.46 13.41
N ASN A 986 -31.95 11.64 13.61
CA ASN A 986 -32.03 12.79 12.67
C ASN A 986 -31.07 12.69 11.48
#